data_AF-A0A101CBE5-F1
#
_entry.id   AF-A0A101CBE5-F1
#
_cell.length_a   1.000
_cell.length_b   1.000
_cell.length_c   1.000
_cell.angle_alpha   90.00
_cell.angle_beta   90.00
_cell.angle_gamma   90.00
#
_symmetry.space_group_name_H-M   'P 1'
#
loop_
_entity.id
_entity.type
_entity.pdbx_description
1 polymer ?
#
loop_
_entity_poly.entity_id
_entity_poly.type
_entity_poly.pdbx_seq_one_letter_code
_entity_poly.pdbx_strand_id
1 'polypeptide(L)'
;MVFGTFFSQIPTLEIGNEKKHPVILQEAKFDTKILGNLATTIATYTFYNPSNRILEGILTFPLPEGVSVSGYALDINGKLRNAVPVLKERAKEVFESIEKRNVDPGIIEKVEGNNFRTRIYPLPEKGSRTIQVTYHQELKNVASDYQYFLSFANATTIPKFNLRVWISETANVPKILENPDGSFAFQKQGNQWIAEINKTDFRPNESLKVTIPKNQNSSNVVLQKASGDKFYFAANIELDFPVKEKPKSQKIAIIWDNSFSGTKRNRDKELQFLDAYFADNKNVFVSFSLLNNTFENAQEFTVSQGNWSELKNRILNLKYDGGTDFGALKEINGVEEYLLFSDGISNFGDLTMKFKKPLNSITSMPTSDFNLLKLLANQSGGNFINLNELDTQAALKTYKRLPVRFLGFKENPNMQELFPNIGSVISEPVNIFGISSGNAGKLTVIFSVGNEKFETPVDFSNAQQLENWQIAQFWAQRKINELELNSTQNRQEIKNISEQFGVVSKNTSLIVLDDINDYVRYKITPPQELLADYQKIVSQNKGRVLEERKNLLSKAFDKTRELKTWWNTDFKPAEKKKYPRISNQSDVINVIPSPSRAPQVDRVMNMESSSSAKMEERESQPKGKITLVDVESTAEYMKDFQNLQSADVIYQKYLENRSKHEKQVSYYFDISKLLFKKGNKELSLKVLSTLAELDLENEELYKTIYYLLKQRGHYNKELWITQKILEWRPFDVQSHRDHALALIDNKRPQEALNIYKSLLYQEFTDEISMRDNGIEEILIMEINNILKQNKNVDGSKIDDRLKADLPVDIRVVINWNKDNTDIDLWVTDPKGEDCSYQHKSTAIGGRLSNDFTQGFGPEQFLLKKAVKGKYKIKTNFFGERQNILSGPTTVMAEVYLYYSDGRQERKIAVFQSQKENKRESDSQILIGEFEF
;
A
#
# COMPACT_ATOMS: atom_id res chain seq x y z
N MET A 1 -24.06 16.56 6.14
CA MET A 1 -24.52 15.24 6.61
C MET A 1 -23.29 14.54 7.14
N VAL A 2 -23.09 14.51 8.47
CA VAL A 2 -21.86 14.06 9.11
C VAL A 2 -21.93 12.53 9.19
N PHE A 3 -21.22 11.84 8.29
CA PHE A 3 -20.93 10.42 8.47
C PHE A 3 -19.91 10.32 9.61
N GLY A 4 -20.39 10.18 10.85
CA GLY A 4 -19.55 9.71 11.93
C GLY A 4 -19.11 8.29 11.60
N THR A 5 -17.82 8.10 11.33
CA THR A 5 -17.18 6.79 11.17
C THR A 5 -17.15 6.10 12.54
N PHE A 6 -18.29 5.56 12.94
CA PHE A 6 -18.34 4.61 14.04
C PHE A 6 -17.72 3.30 13.57
N PHE A 7 -16.85 2.74 14.41
CA PHE A 7 -16.21 1.43 14.26
C PHE A 7 -17.25 0.37 13.89
N SER A 8 -17.01 -0.47 12.88
CA SER A 8 -17.94 -1.56 12.50
C SER A 8 -17.18 -2.83 12.17
N GLN A 9 -17.64 -3.95 12.73
CA GLN A 9 -17.20 -5.28 12.36
C GLN A 9 -18.10 -5.89 11.27
N ILE A 10 -18.98 -5.08 10.65
CA ILE A 10 -19.59 -5.39 9.35
C ILE A 10 -18.65 -4.87 8.26
N PRO A 11 -18.13 -5.74 7.37
CA PRO A 11 -17.24 -5.33 6.30
C PRO A 11 -17.94 -4.45 5.28
N THR A 12 -17.17 -3.54 4.68
CA THR A 12 -17.55 -2.85 3.46
C THR A 12 -16.96 -3.58 2.26
N LEU A 13 -17.82 -3.99 1.33
CA LEU A 13 -17.43 -4.60 0.06
C LEU A 13 -17.36 -3.53 -1.02
N GLU A 14 -16.15 -3.28 -1.53
CA GLU A 14 -15.92 -2.38 -2.64
C GLU A 14 -15.84 -3.16 -3.95
N ILE A 15 -16.62 -2.74 -4.95
CA ILE A 15 -16.63 -3.30 -6.30
C ILE A 15 -16.08 -2.24 -7.26
N GLY A 16 -15.18 -2.63 -8.17
CA GLY A 16 -14.58 -1.74 -9.15
C GLY A 16 -15.60 -0.99 -10.02
N ASN A 17 -15.51 0.35 -10.01
CA ASN A 17 -16.06 1.34 -10.95
C ASN A 17 -17.56 1.26 -11.37
N GLU A 18 -18.42 0.48 -10.71
CA GLU A 18 -19.85 0.46 -11.05
C GLU A 18 -20.76 0.95 -9.92
N LYS A 19 -21.31 2.16 -10.14
CA LYS A 19 -22.39 2.73 -9.33
C LYS A 19 -23.73 1.95 -9.42
N LYS A 20 -23.83 0.89 -10.24
CA LYS A 20 -25.13 0.32 -10.65
C LYS A 20 -25.46 -1.10 -10.14
N HIS A 21 -24.52 -1.83 -9.53
CA HIS A 21 -24.80 -3.19 -9.04
C HIS A 21 -24.08 -3.49 -7.71
N PRO A 22 -24.65 -3.12 -6.54
CA PRO A 22 -24.04 -3.49 -5.25
C PRO A 22 -24.22 -4.99 -5.02
N VAL A 23 -23.10 -5.67 -4.74
CA VAL A 23 -23.13 -7.02 -4.17
C VAL A 23 -23.77 -6.93 -2.78
N ILE A 24 -24.65 -7.88 -2.46
CA ILE A 24 -25.51 -7.83 -1.27
C ILE A 24 -24.91 -8.71 -0.19
N LEU A 25 -24.72 -8.17 1.02
CA LEU A 25 -24.45 -8.98 2.21
C LEU A 25 -25.73 -9.74 2.60
N GLN A 26 -25.79 -11.02 2.26
CA GLN A 26 -26.96 -11.88 2.44
C GLN A 26 -27.02 -12.49 3.85
N GLU A 27 -25.86 -12.81 4.43
CA GLU A 27 -25.77 -13.39 5.77
C GLU A 27 -24.56 -12.84 6.53
N ALA A 28 -24.75 -12.57 7.82
CA ALA A 28 -23.69 -12.32 8.78
C ALA A 28 -23.90 -13.18 10.03
N LYS A 29 -22.90 -13.97 10.39
CA LYS A 29 -22.89 -14.85 11.56
C LYS A 29 -21.68 -14.58 12.43
N PHE A 30 -21.89 -14.39 13.73
CA PHE A 30 -20.84 -14.15 14.72
C PHE A 30 -20.91 -15.19 15.82
N ASP A 31 -19.83 -15.97 15.98
CA ASP A 31 -19.65 -16.95 17.04
C ASP A 31 -18.47 -16.51 17.95
N THR A 32 -18.77 -16.01 19.14
CA THR A 32 -17.76 -15.46 20.07
C THR A 32 -17.60 -16.33 21.31
N LYS A 33 -16.40 -16.84 21.57
CA LYS A 33 -16.05 -17.54 22.82
C LYS A 33 -15.17 -16.65 23.69
N ILE A 34 -15.52 -16.54 24.96
CA ILE A 34 -14.79 -15.74 25.96
C ILE A 34 -14.41 -16.61 27.16
N LEU A 35 -13.16 -16.51 27.58
CA LEU A 35 -12.58 -17.19 28.73
C LEU A 35 -11.72 -16.19 29.50
N GLY A 36 -12.14 -15.87 30.72
CA GLY A 36 -11.53 -14.78 31.48
C GLY A 36 -11.56 -13.49 30.65
N ASN A 37 -10.38 -12.98 30.30
CA ASN A 37 -10.21 -11.79 29.47
C ASN A 37 -9.74 -12.09 28.04
N LEU A 38 -9.78 -13.34 27.59
CA LEU A 38 -9.44 -13.72 26.21
C LEU A 38 -10.73 -13.99 25.44
N ALA A 39 -10.87 -13.38 24.26
CA ALA A 39 -12.00 -13.60 23.38
C ALA A 39 -11.55 -14.05 21.98
N THR A 40 -12.26 -15.01 21.41
CA THR A 40 -12.10 -15.45 20.02
C THR A 40 -13.44 -15.31 19.32
N THR A 41 -13.48 -14.58 18.21
CA THR A 41 -14.68 -14.41 17.39
C THR A 41 -14.47 -15.02 16.02
N ILE A 42 -15.42 -15.81 15.57
CA ILE A 42 -15.50 -16.33 14.20
C ILE A 42 -16.65 -15.60 13.52
N ALA A 43 -16.32 -14.76 12.54
CA ALA A 43 -17.29 -14.02 11.74
C ALA A 43 -17.40 -14.66 10.36
N THR A 44 -18.61 -15.05 9.96
CA THR A 44 -18.92 -15.65 8.65
C THR A 44 -19.86 -14.73 7.88
N TYR A 45 -19.51 -14.43 6.63
CA TYR A 45 -20.27 -13.52 5.76
C TYR A 45 -20.56 -14.18 4.42
N THR A 46 -21.80 -14.09 3.95
CA THR A 46 -22.20 -14.56 2.62
C THR A 46 -22.61 -13.36 1.76
N PHE A 47 -21.96 -13.22 0.61
CA PHE A 47 -22.20 -12.15 -0.36
C PHE A 47 -22.85 -12.71 -1.60
N TYR A 48 -23.93 -12.06 -2.08
CA TYR A 48 -24.63 -12.43 -3.30
C TYR A 48 -24.43 -11.37 -4.37
N ASN A 49 -23.98 -11.77 -5.56
CA ASN A 49 -23.83 -10.91 -6.71
C ASN A 49 -25.11 -10.98 -7.58
N PRO A 50 -25.96 -9.94 -7.58
CA PRO A 50 -27.19 -9.93 -8.37
C PRO A 50 -26.95 -9.63 -9.85
N SER A 51 -25.73 -9.32 -10.28
CA SER A 51 -25.44 -8.95 -11.67
C SER A 51 -25.29 -10.17 -12.59
N ASN A 52 -25.30 -9.94 -13.90
CA ASN A 52 -25.08 -10.95 -14.95
C ASN A 52 -23.60 -10.96 -15.39
N ARG A 53 -22.69 -10.69 -14.45
CA ARG A 53 -21.26 -10.67 -14.72
C ARG A 53 -20.51 -11.13 -13.48
N ILE A 54 -19.36 -11.73 -13.71
CA ILE A 54 -18.39 -12.00 -12.66
C ILE A 54 -17.84 -10.67 -12.14
N LEU A 55 -17.71 -10.54 -10.84
CA LEU A 55 -17.15 -9.37 -10.17
C LEU A 55 -15.93 -9.76 -9.35
N GLU A 56 -15.05 -8.79 -9.13
CA GLU A 56 -14.07 -8.82 -8.05
C GLU A 56 -14.58 -7.92 -6.92
N GLY A 57 -14.33 -8.33 -5.68
CA GLY A 57 -14.64 -7.54 -4.51
C GLY A 57 -13.48 -7.45 -3.53
N ILE A 58 -13.24 -6.24 -3.03
CA ILE A 58 -12.29 -5.98 -1.94
C ILE A 58 -13.08 -5.72 -0.67
N LEU A 59 -12.80 -6.48 0.38
CA LEU A 59 -13.37 -6.23 1.71
C LEU A 59 -12.28 -5.78 2.66
N THR A 60 -12.55 -4.69 3.36
CA THR A 60 -11.68 -4.16 4.41
C THR A 60 -12.37 -4.30 5.75
N PHE A 61 -11.66 -4.88 6.71
CA PHE A 61 -12.11 -5.08 8.09
C PHE A 61 -11.25 -4.18 8.99
N PRO A 62 -11.81 -3.07 9.49
CA PRO A 62 -11.15 -2.31 10.53
C PRO A 62 -11.24 -3.10 11.84
N LEU A 63 -10.11 -3.52 12.41
CA LEU A 63 -10.10 -4.21 13.70
C LEU A 63 -9.65 -3.27 14.81
N PRO A 64 -10.25 -3.34 16.01
CA PRO A 64 -9.95 -2.42 17.08
C PRO A 64 -8.57 -2.74 17.69
N GLU A 65 -8.11 -1.87 18.57
CA GLU A 65 -6.82 -2.04 19.23
C GLU A 65 -6.74 -3.39 19.95
N GLY A 66 -5.63 -4.11 19.75
CA GLY A 66 -5.40 -5.39 20.43
C GLY A 66 -6.15 -6.58 19.81
N VAL A 67 -6.74 -6.42 18.63
CA VAL A 67 -7.35 -7.50 17.86
C VAL A 67 -6.49 -7.90 16.67
N SER A 68 -6.38 -9.20 16.42
CA SER A 68 -5.60 -9.79 15.34
C SER A 68 -6.34 -10.91 14.63
N VAL A 69 -6.08 -11.08 13.33
CA VAL A 69 -6.64 -12.18 12.52
C VAL A 69 -5.74 -13.40 12.60
N SER A 70 -6.35 -14.56 12.85
CA SER A 70 -5.69 -15.85 13.04
C SER A 70 -6.31 -16.99 12.24
N GLY A 71 -7.28 -16.67 11.37
CA GLY A 71 -7.91 -17.65 10.51
C GLY A 71 -8.71 -16.99 9.41
N TYR A 72 -8.69 -17.61 8.25
CA TYR A 72 -9.51 -17.25 7.10
C TYR A 72 -9.97 -18.52 6.41
N ALA A 73 -11.20 -18.53 5.93
CA ALA A 73 -11.70 -19.60 5.07
C ALA A 73 -12.59 -19.02 3.98
N LEU A 74 -12.57 -19.67 2.82
CA LEU A 74 -13.40 -19.32 1.67
C LEU A 74 -14.21 -20.56 1.28
N ASP A 75 -15.46 -20.36 0.88
CA ASP A 75 -16.28 -21.42 0.29
C ASP A 75 -15.71 -21.85 -1.05
N ILE A 76 -15.28 -23.11 -1.11
CA ILE A 76 -14.83 -23.80 -2.30
C ILE A 76 -15.68 -25.07 -2.47
N ASN A 77 -16.40 -25.16 -3.61
CA ASN A 77 -17.26 -26.30 -3.94
C ASN A 77 -18.32 -26.62 -2.86
N GLY A 78 -18.87 -25.59 -2.20
CA GLY A 78 -19.92 -25.71 -1.18
C GLY A 78 -19.40 -26.06 0.21
N LYS A 79 -18.08 -25.97 0.44
CA LYS A 79 -17.42 -26.22 1.73
C LYS A 79 -16.43 -25.10 2.05
N LEU A 80 -16.45 -24.63 3.30
CA LEU A 80 -15.44 -23.70 3.79
C LEU A 80 -14.08 -24.40 3.86
N ARG A 81 -13.12 -23.91 3.07
CA ARG A 81 -11.74 -24.36 3.08
C ARG A 81 -10.87 -23.38 3.83
N ASN A 82 -10.14 -23.88 4.82
CA ASN A 82 -9.20 -23.07 5.60
C ASN A 82 -8.03 -22.62 4.73
N ALA A 83 -7.68 -21.35 4.91
CA ALA A 83 -6.54 -20.72 4.30
C ALA A 83 -5.24 -21.16 4.97
N VAL A 84 -4.16 -21.13 4.20
CA VAL A 84 -2.83 -21.45 4.70
C VAL A 84 -1.92 -20.23 4.66
N PRO A 85 -1.06 -20.06 5.67
CA PRO A 85 -0.09 -18.97 5.74
C PRO A 85 1.00 -19.08 4.69
N VAL A 86 1.31 -17.94 4.08
CA VAL A 86 2.36 -17.76 3.06
C VAL A 86 3.00 -16.38 3.22
N LEU A 87 4.21 -16.20 2.71
CA LEU A 87 4.82 -14.87 2.59
C LEU A 87 3.91 -13.96 1.76
N LYS A 88 3.74 -12.71 2.20
CA LYS A 88 2.79 -11.77 1.62
C LYS A 88 3.02 -11.55 0.12
N GLU A 89 4.26 -11.30 -0.26
CA GLU A 89 4.64 -11.17 -1.68
C GLU A 89 4.34 -12.43 -2.50
N ARG A 90 4.54 -13.62 -1.92
CA ARG A 90 4.30 -14.90 -2.59
C ARG A 90 2.81 -15.18 -2.70
N ALA A 91 2.03 -14.79 -1.69
CA ALA A 91 0.58 -14.87 -1.71
C ALA A 91 0.01 -14.04 -2.86
N LYS A 92 0.51 -12.81 -3.02
CA LYS A 92 0.12 -11.89 -4.08
C LYS A 92 0.51 -12.42 -5.47
N GLU A 93 1.76 -12.88 -5.63
CA GLU A 93 2.25 -13.53 -6.85
C GLU A 93 1.35 -14.69 -7.29
N VAL A 94 1.03 -15.59 -6.35
CA VAL A 94 0.19 -16.76 -6.60
C VAL A 94 -1.25 -16.35 -6.89
N PHE A 95 -1.83 -15.44 -6.10
CA PHE A 95 -3.19 -14.95 -6.29
C PHE A 95 -3.38 -14.40 -7.72
N GLU A 96 -2.50 -13.49 -8.15
CA GLU A 96 -2.59 -12.87 -9.48
C GLU A 96 -2.38 -13.88 -10.62
N SER A 97 -1.48 -14.85 -10.43
CA SER A 97 -1.23 -15.91 -11.42
C SER A 97 -2.44 -16.84 -11.58
N ILE A 98 -3.17 -17.09 -10.49
CA ILE A 98 -4.39 -17.92 -10.48
C ILE A 98 -5.58 -17.16 -11.05
N GLU A 99 -5.74 -15.89 -10.72
CA GLU A 99 -6.79 -15.01 -11.23
C GLU A 99 -6.79 -14.97 -12.76
N LYS A 100 -5.60 -14.90 -13.40
CA LYS A 100 -5.46 -14.92 -14.87
C LYS A 100 -6.01 -16.20 -15.52
N ARG A 101 -6.14 -17.29 -14.78
CA ARG A 101 -6.75 -18.55 -15.25
C ARG A 101 -8.25 -18.65 -14.96
N ASN A 102 -8.87 -17.60 -14.42
CA ASN A 102 -10.27 -17.56 -13.98
C ASN A 102 -10.62 -18.66 -12.96
N VAL A 103 -9.68 -18.95 -12.05
CA VAL A 103 -9.87 -19.88 -10.93
C VAL A 103 -10.24 -19.07 -9.67
N ASP A 104 -10.72 -19.74 -8.62
CA ASP A 104 -11.24 -19.14 -7.37
C ASP A 104 -10.17 -19.08 -6.24
N PRO A 105 -9.27 -18.08 -6.16
CA PRO A 105 -8.42 -17.88 -4.99
C PRO A 105 -9.08 -16.95 -3.95
N GLY A 106 -8.79 -17.21 -2.68
CA GLY A 106 -9.05 -16.28 -1.59
C GLY A 106 -7.76 -15.84 -0.93
N ILE A 107 -7.64 -14.56 -0.60
CA ILE A 107 -6.48 -14.04 0.15
C ILE A 107 -6.95 -13.07 1.23
N ILE A 108 -6.33 -13.12 2.41
CA ILE A 108 -6.43 -12.07 3.42
C ILE A 108 -5.04 -11.59 3.85
N GLU A 109 -4.90 -10.29 4.02
CA GLU A 109 -3.63 -9.62 4.33
C GLU A 109 -3.85 -8.53 5.37
N LYS A 110 -2.85 -8.28 6.22
CA LYS A 110 -2.78 -7.07 7.04
C LYS A 110 -2.18 -5.95 6.19
N VAL A 111 -2.89 -4.83 6.04
CA VAL A 111 -2.35 -3.61 5.42
C VAL A 111 -1.95 -2.60 6.50
N GLU A 112 -1.46 -1.41 6.12
CA GLU A 112 -1.08 -0.37 7.09
C GLU A 112 -2.19 -0.06 8.11
N GLY A 113 -1.79 0.22 9.36
CA GLY A 113 -2.70 0.30 10.49
C GLY A 113 -3.12 -1.08 11.03
N ASN A 114 -4.27 -1.13 11.71
CA ASN A 114 -4.91 -2.40 12.10
C ASN A 114 -6.05 -2.77 11.14
N ASN A 115 -5.73 -2.73 9.84
CA ASN A 115 -6.66 -2.99 8.75
C ASN A 115 -6.34 -4.35 8.11
N PHE A 116 -7.37 -5.16 7.91
CA PHE A 116 -7.26 -6.41 7.18
C PHE A 116 -8.03 -6.29 5.88
N ARG A 117 -7.41 -6.70 4.78
CA ARG A 117 -7.98 -6.66 3.45
C ARG A 117 -8.08 -8.07 2.92
N THR A 118 -9.23 -8.44 2.39
CA THR A 118 -9.41 -9.66 1.60
C THR A 118 -9.87 -9.30 0.20
N ARG A 119 -9.33 -10.01 -0.79
CA ARG A 119 -9.78 -9.95 -2.18
C ARG A 119 -10.52 -11.23 -2.48
N ILE A 120 -11.73 -11.11 -3.00
CA ILE A 120 -12.56 -12.22 -3.40
C ILE A 120 -12.74 -12.13 -4.91
N TYR A 121 -12.14 -13.09 -5.61
CA TYR A 121 -12.38 -13.32 -7.03
C TYR A 121 -12.54 -14.83 -7.27
N PRO A 122 -13.47 -15.23 -8.14
CA PRO A 122 -14.60 -14.47 -8.67
C PRO A 122 -15.76 -14.41 -7.66
N LEU A 123 -16.52 -13.32 -7.69
CA LEU A 123 -17.91 -13.26 -7.22
C LEU A 123 -18.81 -13.67 -8.39
N PRO A 124 -19.36 -14.90 -8.40
CA PRO A 124 -20.05 -15.45 -9.58
C PRO A 124 -21.28 -14.64 -9.96
N GLU A 125 -21.60 -14.56 -11.24
CA GLU A 125 -22.87 -13.98 -11.68
C GLU A 125 -24.05 -14.75 -11.07
N LYS A 126 -25.06 -14.04 -10.56
CA LYS A 126 -26.22 -14.65 -9.89
C LYS A 126 -25.85 -15.70 -8.82
N GLY A 127 -24.67 -15.56 -8.22
CA GLY A 127 -24.14 -16.53 -7.27
C GLY A 127 -23.68 -15.87 -5.98
N SER A 128 -23.30 -16.71 -5.04
CA SER A 128 -22.83 -16.28 -3.73
C SER A 128 -21.40 -16.75 -3.44
N ARG A 129 -20.73 -16.02 -2.55
CA ARG A 129 -19.47 -16.44 -1.91
C ARG A 129 -19.59 -16.28 -0.41
N THR A 130 -19.12 -17.28 0.32
CA THR A 130 -19.03 -17.21 1.78
C THR A 130 -17.57 -17.14 2.20
N ILE A 131 -17.27 -16.20 3.09
CA ILE A 131 -15.98 -16.08 3.75
C ILE A 131 -16.15 -16.23 5.27
N GLN A 132 -15.10 -16.68 5.92
CA GLN A 132 -15.01 -16.73 7.37
C GLN A 132 -13.69 -16.12 7.82
N VAL A 133 -13.74 -15.28 8.86
CA VAL A 133 -12.58 -14.64 9.49
C VAL A 133 -12.59 -15.00 10.98
N THR A 134 -11.47 -15.47 11.49
CA THR A 134 -11.26 -15.72 12.92
C THR A 134 -10.32 -14.65 13.47
N TYR A 135 -10.71 -14.01 14.57
CA TYR A 135 -9.87 -13.02 15.24
C TYR A 135 -9.90 -13.17 16.76
N HIS A 136 -8.77 -12.81 17.37
CA HIS A 136 -8.54 -12.87 18.82
C HIS A 136 -8.47 -11.47 19.41
N GLN A 137 -8.99 -11.31 20.62
CA GLN A 137 -9.00 -10.07 21.38
C GLN A 137 -8.62 -10.32 22.84
N GLU A 138 -7.79 -9.44 23.37
CA GLU A 138 -7.56 -9.32 24.82
C GLU A 138 -8.48 -8.24 25.40
N LEU A 139 -9.35 -8.62 26.33
CA LEU A 139 -10.33 -7.74 26.96
C LEU A 139 -9.66 -6.87 28.03
N LYS A 140 -10.07 -5.59 28.06
CA LYS A 140 -9.58 -4.58 28.99
C LYS A 140 -10.46 -4.53 30.25
N ASN A 141 -9.89 -4.04 31.35
CA ASN A 141 -10.64 -3.75 32.56
C ASN A 141 -11.53 -2.51 32.38
N VAL A 142 -12.76 -2.60 32.86
CA VAL A 142 -13.65 -1.46 33.11
C VAL A 142 -14.19 -1.59 34.52
N ALA A 143 -13.75 -0.70 35.41
CA ALA A 143 -13.94 -0.83 36.85
C ALA A 143 -13.45 -2.22 37.34
N SER A 144 -14.33 -3.03 37.94
CA SER A 144 -14.02 -4.37 38.46
C SER A 144 -14.21 -5.50 37.44
N ASP A 145 -14.68 -5.22 36.22
CA ASP A 145 -15.12 -6.22 35.24
C ASP A 145 -14.21 -6.21 33.99
N TYR A 146 -14.24 -7.27 33.18
CA TYR A 146 -13.75 -7.21 31.80
C TYR A 146 -14.83 -6.66 30.87
N GLN A 147 -14.45 -5.95 29.82
CA GLN A 147 -15.41 -5.47 28.81
C GLN A 147 -15.15 -6.11 27.44
N TYR A 148 -16.19 -6.71 26.87
CA TYR A 148 -16.24 -7.12 25.46
C TYR A 148 -17.09 -6.14 24.64
N PHE A 149 -16.64 -5.83 23.43
CA PHE A 149 -17.32 -4.92 22.53
C PHE A 149 -17.26 -5.43 21.08
N LEU A 150 -18.43 -5.59 20.47
CA LEU A 150 -18.63 -6.01 19.08
C LEU A 150 -19.54 -4.97 18.42
N SER A 151 -18.99 -4.20 17.49
CA SER A 151 -19.70 -3.09 16.88
C SER A 151 -20.34 -3.44 15.56
N PHE A 152 -21.59 -3.00 15.38
CA PHE A 152 -22.37 -3.15 14.15
C PHE A 152 -22.65 -1.80 13.47
N ALA A 153 -21.84 -0.78 13.76
CA ALA A 153 -22.11 0.56 13.23
C ALA A 153 -22.19 0.58 11.69
N ASN A 154 -22.98 1.49 11.14
CA ASN A 154 -23.21 1.58 9.69
C ASN A 154 -23.76 0.30 9.02
N ALA A 155 -24.21 -0.70 9.81
CA ALA A 155 -24.86 -1.88 9.26
C ALA A 155 -26.10 -1.47 8.44
N THR A 156 -26.19 -2.05 7.25
CA THR A 156 -27.40 -2.08 6.44
C THR A 156 -28.32 -3.22 6.92
N THR A 157 -29.51 -3.34 6.34
CA THR A 157 -30.38 -4.49 6.61
C THR A 157 -29.72 -5.77 6.09
N ILE A 158 -29.60 -6.77 6.95
CA ILE A 158 -28.99 -8.07 6.67
C ILE A 158 -30.10 -9.13 6.63
N PRO A 159 -30.30 -9.84 5.50
CA PRO A 159 -31.37 -10.83 5.37
C PRO A 159 -31.29 -11.97 6.39
N LYS A 160 -30.09 -12.43 6.73
CA LYS A 160 -29.86 -13.43 7.78
C LYS A 160 -28.79 -12.95 8.77
N PHE A 161 -29.17 -12.74 10.02
CA PHE A 161 -28.26 -12.32 11.07
C PHE A 161 -28.27 -13.32 12.23
N ASN A 162 -27.09 -13.81 12.60
CA ASN A 162 -26.92 -14.74 13.71
C ASN A 162 -25.79 -14.22 14.62
N LEU A 163 -26.04 -14.13 15.92
CA LEU A 163 -25.04 -13.72 16.90
C LEU A 163 -25.11 -14.65 18.10
N ARG A 164 -23.98 -15.23 18.46
CA ARG A 164 -23.85 -16.17 19.58
C ARG A 164 -22.60 -15.90 20.39
N VAL A 165 -22.77 -15.83 21.71
CA VAL A 165 -21.67 -15.56 22.65
C VAL A 165 -21.66 -16.61 23.75
N TRP A 166 -20.52 -17.25 23.97
CA TRP A 166 -20.24 -18.14 25.10
C TRP A 166 -19.24 -17.48 26.04
N ILE A 167 -19.55 -17.44 27.33
CA ILE A 167 -18.66 -16.92 28.37
C ILE A 167 -18.41 -18.01 29.40
N SER A 168 -17.13 -18.35 29.58
CA SER A 168 -16.66 -19.35 30.55
C SER A 168 -15.96 -18.66 31.73
N GLU A 169 -15.75 -19.42 32.82
CA GLU A 169 -14.97 -19.00 34.01
C GLU A 169 -15.53 -17.80 34.80
N THR A 170 -16.78 -17.40 34.57
CA THR A 170 -17.48 -16.41 35.41
C THR A 170 -18.66 -17.02 36.17
N ALA A 171 -18.66 -16.82 37.49
CA ALA A 171 -19.74 -17.30 38.37
C ALA A 171 -21.01 -16.45 38.26
N ASN A 172 -20.84 -15.14 38.03
CA ASN A 172 -21.90 -14.15 38.00
C ASN A 172 -22.42 -13.96 36.57
N VAL A 173 -23.68 -13.49 36.46
CA VAL A 173 -24.28 -13.19 35.16
C VAL A 173 -23.54 -12.04 34.48
N PRO A 174 -23.09 -12.20 33.22
CA PRO A 174 -22.56 -11.09 32.42
C PRO A 174 -23.63 -10.01 32.22
N LYS A 175 -23.24 -8.74 32.30
CA LYS A 175 -24.17 -7.61 32.13
C LYS A 175 -24.07 -7.06 30.72
N ILE A 176 -25.22 -6.83 30.08
CA ILE A 176 -25.29 -6.23 28.75
C ILE A 176 -25.52 -4.73 28.92
N LEU A 177 -24.60 -3.92 28.40
CA LEU A 177 -24.66 -2.45 28.44
C LEU A 177 -25.24 -1.86 27.15
N GLU A 178 -24.96 -2.48 26.01
CA GLU A 178 -25.55 -2.15 24.70
C GLU A 178 -26.05 -3.45 24.09
N ASN A 179 -27.29 -3.44 23.58
CA ASN A 179 -27.98 -4.64 23.15
C ASN A 179 -28.46 -4.46 21.69
N PRO A 180 -28.04 -5.32 20.75
CA PRO A 180 -28.32 -5.12 19.32
C PRO A 180 -29.80 -4.88 18.97
N ASP A 181 -30.72 -5.49 19.73
CA ASP A 181 -32.17 -5.32 19.57
C ASP A 181 -32.97 -5.39 20.89
N GLY A 182 -32.31 -5.47 22.04
CA GLY A 182 -32.95 -5.63 23.34
C GLY A 182 -33.34 -7.07 23.73
N SER A 183 -33.27 -8.03 22.81
CA SER A 183 -33.65 -9.44 23.04
C SER A 183 -32.46 -10.37 23.35
N PHE A 184 -31.23 -9.91 23.13
CA PHE A 184 -30.03 -10.68 23.47
C PHE A 184 -29.90 -10.82 25.00
N ALA A 185 -29.86 -12.05 25.52
CA ALA A 185 -29.84 -12.32 26.94
C ALA A 185 -29.05 -13.60 27.29
N PHE A 186 -28.24 -13.54 28.34
CA PHE A 186 -27.43 -14.67 28.79
C PHE A 186 -28.24 -15.66 29.64
N GLN A 187 -28.14 -16.93 29.28
CA GLN A 187 -28.68 -18.06 30.02
C GLN A 187 -27.54 -18.96 30.49
N LYS A 188 -27.66 -19.51 31.70
CA LYS A 188 -26.66 -20.41 32.26
C LYS A 188 -26.85 -21.82 31.71
N GLN A 189 -25.83 -22.39 31.10
CA GLN A 189 -25.80 -23.78 30.63
C GLN A 189 -24.52 -24.45 31.14
N GLY A 190 -24.65 -25.30 32.16
CA GLY A 190 -23.49 -25.88 32.86
C GLY A 190 -22.60 -24.82 33.51
N ASN A 191 -21.31 -24.83 33.16
CA ASN A 191 -20.32 -23.85 33.62
C ASN A 191 -20.15 -22.64 32.68
N GLN A 192 -21.06 -22.44 31.74
CA GLN A 192 -21.00 -21.37 30.75
C GLN A 192 -22.26 -20.53 30.74
N TRP A 193 -22.10 -19.27 30.36
CA TRP A 193 -23.20 -18.37 29.99
C TRP A 193 -23.28 -18.27 28.48
N ILE A 194 -24.48 -18.43 27.93
CA ILE A 194 -24.72 -18.43 26.49
C ILE A 194 -25.83 -17.45 26.18
N ALA A 195 -25.61 -16.60 25.18
CA ALA A 195 -26.62 -15.72 24.62
C ALA A 195 -26.63 -15.87 23.10
N GLU A 196 -27.81 -15.86 22.49
CA GLU A 196 -27.99 -16.03 21.04
C GLU A 196 -29.18 -15.21 20.53
N ILE A 197 -29.03 -14.60 19.36
CA ILE A 197 -30.14 -14.08 18.56
C ILE A 197 -30.00 -14.52 17.12
N ASN A 198 -31.13 -14.91 16.51
CA ASN A 198 -31.26 -15.24 15.10
C ASN A 198 -32.38 -14.38 14.53
N LYS A 199 -32.07 -13.59 13.49
CA LYS A 199 -32.98 -12.57 12.94
C LYS A 199 -32.98 -12.61 11.42
N THR A 200 -34.13 -12.24 10.85
CA THR A 200 -34.33 -12.11 9.40
C THR A 200 -34.60 -10.66 9.04
N ASP A 201 -34.02 -10.20 7.93
CA ASP A 201 -34.14 -8.80 7.45
C ASP A 201 -33.84 -7.78 8.55
N PHE A 202 -32.76 -8.01 9.28
CA PHE A 202 -32.45 -7.30 10.51
C PHE A 202 -31.39 -6.23 10.30
N ARG A 203 -31.60 -5.08 10.91
CA ARG A 203 -30.60 -4.02 11.04
C ARG A 203 -30.31 -3.84 12.53
N PRO A 204 -29.09 -4.15 13.02
CA PRO A 204 -28.71 -3.89 14.40
C PRO A 204 -28.87 -2.40 14.74
N ASN A 205 -29.56 -2.09 15.84
CA ASN A 205 -29.80 -0.72 16.28
C ASN A 205 -28.65 -0.18 17.12
N GLU A 206 -28.00 -1.07 17.89
CA GLU A 206 -26.85 -0.79 18.73
C GLU A 206 -25.74 -1.83 18.48
N SER A 207 -24.57 -1.56 19.05
CA SER A 207 -23.49 -2.54 19.16
C SER A 207 -23.80 -3.53 20.30
N LEU A 208 -23.02 -4.61 20.39
CA LEU A 208 -23.02 -5.46 21.58
C LEU A 208 -21.89 -5.01 22.53
N LYS A 209 -22.25 -4.57 23.73
CA LYS A 209 -21.30 -4.27 24.82
C LYS A 209 -21.66 -5.09 26.05
N VAL A 210 -20.72 -5.90 26.52
CA VAL A 210 -20.92 -6.81 27.66
C VAL A 210 -19.84 -6.60 28.69
N THR A 211 -20.21 -6.42 29.96
CA THR A 211 -19.28 -6.54 31.09
C THR A 211 -19.33 -7.94 31.66
N ILE A 212 -18.15 -8.48 31.93
CA ILE A 212 -17.93 -9.84 32.37
C ILE A 212 -17.36 -9.75 33.77
N PRO A 213 -18.15 -10.09 34.80
CA PRO A 213 -17.67 -10.08 36.17
C PRO A 213 -16.52 -11.06 36.32
N LYS A 214 -15.48 -10.60 37.00
CA LYS A 214 -14.31 -11.41 37.27
C LYS A 214 -14.59 -12.43 38.35
N ASN A 215 -13.96 -13.58 38.25
CA ASN A 215 -14.07 -14.63 39.24
C ASN A 215 -12.79 -14.67 40.08
N GLN A 216 -12.89 -14.23 41.35
CA GLN A 216 -11.73 -14.19 42.24
C GLN A 216 -11.23 -15.59 42.66
N ASN A 217 -12.01 -16.64 42.40
CA ASN A 217 -11.70 -18.02 42.76
C ASN A 217 -11.27 -18.89 41.57
N SER A 218 -11.26 -18.37 40.33
CA SER A 218 -10.76 -19.12 39.17
C SER A 218 -9.23 -19.10 39.12
N SER A 219 -8.64 -20.11 38.49
CA SER A 219 -7.21 -20.07 38.19
C SER A 219 -6.91 -18.93 37.24
N ASN A 220 -5.91 -18.12 37.60
CA ASN A 220 -5.43 -17.02 36.77
C ASN A 220 -4.48 -17.50 35.67
N VAL A 221 -4.23 -18.82 35.56
CA VAL A 221 -3.29 -19.41 34.61
C VAL A 221 -3.98 -20.52 33.83
N VAL A 222 -3.98 -20.40 32.51
CA VAL A 222 -4.51 -21.42 31.59
C VAL A 222 -3.41 -21.96 30.71
N LEU A 223 -3.44 -23.27 30.46
CA LEU A 223 -2.43 -24.02 29.72
C LEU A 223 -3.05 -24.66 28.47
N GLN A 224 -2.35 -24.55 27.35
CA GLN A 224 -2.57 -25.35 26.15
C GLN A 224 -1.38 -26.28 25.95
N LYS A 225 -1.64 -27.59 25.91
CA LYS A 225 -0.60 -28.60 25.73
C LYS A 225 0.08 -28.47 24.37
N ALA A 226 1.40 -28.50 24.35
CA ALA A 226 2.23 -28.57 23.15
C ALA A 226 2.88 -29.96 23.03
N SER A 227 3.88 -30.12 22.16
CA SER A 227 4.62 -31.38 22.02
C SER A 227 5.46 -31.69 23.27
N GLY A 228 5.48 -32.96 23.69
CA GLY A 228 6.26 -33.40 24.86
C GLY A 228 5.64 -32.94 26.18
N ASP A 229 6.46 -32.39 27.06
CA ASP A 229 6.12 -31.86 28.39
C ASP A 229 5.95 -30.33 28.41
N LYS A 230 5.81 -29.71 27.23
CA LYS A 230 5.69 -28.27 27.06
C LYS A 230 4.24 -27.81 26.97
N PHE A 231 4.00 -26.58 27.42
CA PHE A 231 2.69 -25.93 27.37
C PHE A 231 2.84 -24.47 26.94
N TYR A 232 1.95 -24.00 26.07
CA TYR A 232 1.71 -22.56 25.95
C TYR A 232 0.82 -22.14 27.09
N PHE A 233 1.11 -21.00 27.72
CA PHE A 233 0.28 -20.50 28.81
C PHE A 233 -0.14 -19.05 28.58
N ALA A 234 -1.30 -18.71 29.16
CA ALA A 234 -1.72 -17.35 29.40
C ALA A 234 -2.01 -17.19 30.90
N ALA A 235 -1.43 -16.15 31.50
CA ALA A 235 -1.68 -15.78 32.88
C ALA A 235 -2.23 -14.36 32.95
N ASN A 236 -3.33 -14.18 33.66
CA ASN A 236 -3.94 -12.90 33.91
C ASN A 236 -3.65 -12.46 35.35
N ILE A 237 -2.94 -11.35 35.52
CA ILE A 237 -2.68 -10.80 36.86
C ILE A 237 -3.51 -9.54 37.07
N GLU A 238 -4.22 -9.53 38.19
CA GLU A 238 -4.79 -8.33 38.76
C GLU A 238 -3.77 -7.66 39.68
N LEU A 239 -3.44 -6.41 39.39
CA LEU A 239 -2.53 -5.62 40.18
C LEU A 239 -3.18 -4.28 40.47
N ASP A 240 -3.10 -3.86 41.72
CA ASP A 240 -3.45 -2.49 42.12
C ASP A 240 -2.15 -1.68 42.13
N PHE A 241 -1.74 -1.20 40.94
CA PHE A 241 -0.54 -0.38 40.83
C PHE A 241 -0.77 0.97 41.50
N PRO A 242 0.23 1.52 42.24
CA PRO A 242 0.07 2.83 42.82
C PRO A 242 -0.12 3.87 41.72
N VAL A 243 -1.17 4.66 41.88
CA VAL A 243 -1.51 5.73 40.95
C VAL A 243 -0.62 6.94 41.27
N LYS A 244 0.36 7.20 40.42
CA LYS A 244 1.22 8.39 40.51
C LYS A 244 0.94 9.36 39.37
N GLU A 245 0.54 10.59 39.70
CA GLU A 245 0.38 11.64 38.70
C GLU A 245 1.73 12.19 38.26
N LYS A 246 1.84 12.55 36.98
CA LYS A 246 3.00 13.26 36.42
C LYS A 246 2.89 14.78 36.69
N PRO A 247 4.01 15.52 36.78
CA PRO A 247 3.97 16.97 36.94
C PRO A 247 3.30 17.65 35.73
N LYS A 248 2.61 18.78 35.96
CA LYS A 248 1.99 19.58 34.89
C LYS A 248 3.06 20.34 34.11
N SER A 249 3.05 20.21 32.79
CA SER A 249 3.97 20.93 31.94
C SER A 249 3.59 22.40 31.73
N GLN A 250 4.60 23.26 31.67
CA GLN A 250 4.44 24.70 31.43
C GLN A 250 4.58 25.08 29.95
N LYS A 251 5.32 24.27 29.18
CA LYS A 251 5.46 24.44 27.73
C LYS A 251 5.34 23.09 27.02
N ILE A 252 4.36 22.96 26.14
CA ILE A 252 4.08 21.73 25.40
C ILE A 252 4.15 21.98 23.89
N ALA A 253 4.37 20.92 23.13
CA ALA A 253 4.09 20.90 21.70
C ALA A 253 2.81 20.12 21.41
N ILE A 254 1.95 20.66 20.53
CA ILE A 254 0.88 19.89 19.91
C ILE A 254 1.27 19.69 18.44
N ILE A 255 1.45 18.43 18.05
CA ILE A 255 1.63 18.04 16.66
C ILE A 255 0.29 17.52 16.16
N TRP A 256 -0.29 18.25 15.22
CA TRP A 256 -1.59 17.92 14.64
C TRP A 256 -1.41 17.42 13.22
N ASP A 257 -1.67 16.14 13.02
CA ASP A 257 -1.68 15.53 11.71
C ASP A 257 -2.88 16.03 10.91
N ASN A 258 -2.63 16.82 9.87
CA ASN A 258 -3.62 17.40 8.98
C ASN A 258 -3.53 16.82 7.56
N SER A 259 -3.06 15.59 7.43
CA SER A 259 -3.19 14.80 6.20
C SER A 259 -4.66 14.54 5.83
N PHE A 260 -4.90 14.01 4.64
CA PHE A 260 -6.25 13.72 4.17
C PHE A 260 -6.96 12.64 5.02
N SER A 261 -6.26 11.62 5.53
CA SER A 261 -6.86 10.64 6.45
C SER A 261 -7.41 11.27 7.73
N GLY A 262 -6.82 12.38 8.17
CA GLY A 262 -7.27 13.17 9.31
C GLY A 262 -8.73 13.62 9.23
N THR A 263 -9.33 13.67 8.04
CA THR A 263 -10.77 13.93 7.85
C THR A 263 -11.68 12.86 8.45
N LYS A 264 -11.17 11.63 8.63
CA LYS A 264 -11.89 10.47 9.18
C LYS A 264 -11.77 10.38 10.72
N ARG A 265 -10.96 11.23 11.34
CA ARG A 265 -10.79 11.30 12.81
C ARG A 265 -12.00 11.96 13.46
N ASN A 266 -12.32 11.54 14.69
CA ASN A 266 -13.40 12.16 15.46
C ASN A 266 -12.90 13.42 16.17
N ARG A 267 -12.96 14.54 15.44
CA ARG A 267 -12.48 15.84 15.92
C ARG A 267 -13.24 16.34 17.15
N ASP A 268 -14.51 15.99 17.33
CA ASP A 268 -15.27 16.40 18.52
C ASP A 268 -14.71 15.76 19.78
N LYS A 269 -14.36 14.47 19.73
CA LYS A 269 -13.69 13.77 20.85
C LYS A 269 -12.32 14.37 21.15
N GLU A 270 -11.54 14.70 20.11
CA GLU A 270 -10.22 15.32 20.27
C GLU A 270 -10.32 16.72 20.92
N LEU A 271 -11.29 17.54 20.50
CA LEU A 271 -11.55 18.86 21.09
C LEU A 271 -12.07 18.74 22.53
N GLN A 272 -12.93 17.76 22.83
CA GLN A 272 -13.39 17.51 24.21
C GLN A 272 -12.24 17.09 25.13
N PHE A 273 -11.31 16.27 24.64
CA PHE A 273 -10.09 15.93 25.37
C PHE A 273 -9.24 17.18 25.63
N LEU A 274 -9.04 18.05 24.63
CA LEU A 274 -8.33 19.31 24.81
C LEU A 274 -9.04 20.29 25.75
N ASP A 275 -10.38 20.38 25.69
CA ASP A 275 -11.18 21.17 26.63
C ASP A 275 -10.93 20.69 28.07
N ALA A 276 -10.93 19.38 28.31
CA ALA A 276 -10.64 18.81 29.63
C ALA A 276 -9.17 19.01 30.04
N TYR A 277 -8.22 18.87 29.10
CA TYR A 277 -6.80 19.11 29.33
C TYR A 277 -6.52 20.54 29.76
N PHE A 278 -7.01 21.54 29.04
CA PHE A 278 -6.78 22.96 29.37
C PHE A 278 -7.60 23.44 30.57
N ALA A 279 -8.72 22.78 30.91
CA ALA A 279 -9.42 23.02 32.16
C ALA A 279 -8.58 22.59 33.38
N ASP A 280 -7.80 21.50 33.26
CA ASP A 280 -6.86 21.04 34.28
C ASP A 280 -5.53 21.82 34.26
N ASN A 281 -4.92 22.00 33.09
CA ASN A 281 -3.69 22.75 32.89
C ASN A 281 -3.97 24.18 32.37
N LYS A 282 -4.43 25.03 33.29
CA LYS A 282 -5.01 26.35 32.98
C LYS A 282 -4.04 27.37 32.39
N ASN A 283 -2.75 27.24 32.65
CA ASN A 283 -1.73 28.20 32.21
C ASN A 283 -0.57 27.44 31.56
N VAL A 284 -0.50 27.46 30.23
CA VAL A 284 0.47 26.67 29.47
C VAL A 284 0.78 27.34 28.13
N PHE A 285 2.05 27.30 27.74
CA PHE A 285 2.51 27.70 26.41
C PHE A 285 2.42 26.52 25.45
N VAL A 286 1.83 26.73 24.27
CA VAL A 286 1.59 25.68 23.28
C VAL A 286 2.28 26.04 21.97
N SER A 287 3.27 25.24 21.59
CA SER A 287 3.85 25.26 20.26
C SER A 287 3.03 24.33 19.35
N PHE A 288 2.19 24.88 18.47
CA PHE A 288 1.28 24.11 17.62
C PHE A 288 1.84 23.94 16.20
N SER A 289 2.16 22.70 15.82
CA SER A 289 2.74 22.34 14.52
C SER A 289 1.82 21.42 13.72
N LEU A 290 1.92 21.48 12.40
CA LEU A 290 1.15 20.63 11.49
C LEU A 290 2.02 19.59 10.82
N LEU A 291 1.45 18.40 10.62
CA LEU A 291 2.07 17.30 9.93
C LEU A 291 1.19 16.82 8.78
N ASN A 292 1.76 16.75 7.59
CA ASN A 292 1.22 16.05 6.41
C ASN A 292 2.42 15.48 5.65
N ASN A 293 2.51 15.68 4.33
CA ASN A 293 3.68 15.34 3.54
C ASN A 293 4.89 16.26 3.84
N THR A 294 4.70 17.29 4.66
CA THR A 294 5.74 18.12 5.26
C THR A 294 5.44 18.35 6.76
N PHE A 295 6.43 18.93 7.46
CA PHE A 295 6.27 19.40 8.83
C PHE A 295 6.34 20.93 8.85
N GLU A 296 5.21 21.57 9.15
CA GLU A 296 5.07 23.03 9.17
C GLU A 296 5.29 23.53 10.62
N ASN A 297 6.30 24.40 10.80
CA ASN A 297 6.78 24.84 12.11
C ASN A 297 5.78 25.73 12.88
N ALA A 298 5.99 25.74 14.22
CA ALA A 298 5.01 26.08 15.22
C ALA A 298 4.48 27.52 15.23
N GLN A 299 3.15 27.65 15.25
CA GLN A 299 2.48 28.83 15.78
C GLN A 299 2.45 28.71 17.30
N GLU A 300 2.83 29.77 18.01
CA GLU A 300 2.84 29.79 19.47
C GLU A 300 1.51 30.34 20.00
N PHE A 301 0.90 29.63 20.94
CA PHE A 301 -0.32 30.03 21.63
C PHE A 301 -0.08 30.08 23.14
N THR A 302 -0.71 31.04 23.82
CA THR A 302 -0.70 31.11 25.28
C THR A 302 -2.09 30.80 25.80
N VAL A 303 -2.23 29.71 26.55
CA VAL A 303 -3.46 29.39 27.27
C VAL A 303 -3.39 30.03 28.64
N SER A 304 -4.40 30.83 28.98
CA SER A 304 -4.50 31.51 30.28
C SER A 304 -5.86 31.25 30.91
N GLN A 305 -5.88 30.87 32.18
CA GLN A 305 -7.11 30.49 32.90
C GLN A 305 -7.96 29.44 32.16
N GLY A 306 -7.31 28.55 31.40
CA GLY A 306 -7.94 27.51 30.59
C GLY A 306 -8.55 28.01 29.27
N ASN A 307 -8.43 29.29 28.94
CA ASN A 307 -8.90 29.82 27.66
C ASN A 307 -7.92 29.48 26.53
N TRP A 308 -8.32 28.55 25.67
CA TRP A 308 -7.58 28.11 24.48
C TRP A 308 -8.35 28.39 23.18
N SER A 309 -9.31 29.33 23.20
CA SER A 309 -10.22 29.60 22.08
C SER A 309 -9.53 29.94 20.76
N GLU A 310 -8.39 30.63 20.81
CA GLU A 310 -7.59 30.95 19.61
C GLU A 310 -7.05 29.67 18.94
N LEU A 311 -6.46 28.76 19.71
CA LEU A 311 -5.99 27.47 19.25
C LEU A 311 -7.16 26.57 18.79
N LYS A 312 -8.28 26.59 19.51
CA LYS A 312 -9.51 25.86 19.11
C LYS A 312 -10.00 26.32 17.73
N ASN A 313 -10.08 27.63 17.53
CA ASN A 313 -10.46 28.23 16.25
C ASN A 313 -9.45 27.88 15.15
N ARG A 314 -8.15 27.85 15.47
CA ARG A 314 -7.11 27.43 14.53
C ARG A 314 -7.30 25.99 14.06
N ILE A 315 -7.64 25.07 14.97
CA ILE A 315 -7.88 23.64 14.67
C ILE A 315 -9.18 23.45 13.88
N LEU A 316 -10.25 24.17 14.23
CA LEU A 316 -11.55 24.08 13.53
C LEU A 316 -11.44 24.49 12.06
N ASN A 317 -10.62 25.51 11.77
CA ASN A 317 -10.41 26.04 10.42
C ASN A 317 -9.31 25.33 9.62
N LEU A 318 -8.76 24.21 10.12
CA LEU A 318 -7.77 23.42 9.40
C LEU A 318 -8.32 22.82 8.11
N LYS A 319 -7.48 22.86 7.07
CA LYS A 319 -7.66 22.12 5.83
C LYS A 319 -6.82 20.84 5.92
N TYR A 320 -7.49 19.71 5.75
CA TYR A 320 -6.86 18.40 5.77
C TYR A 320 -6.53 18.00 4.33
N ASP A 321 -5.26 17.79 4.00
CA ASP A 321 -4.83 17.45 2.65
C ASP A 321 -3.41 16.88 2.63
N GLY A 322 -3.08 16.16 1.55
CA GLY A 322 -1.82 15.46 1.40
C GLY A 322 -1.78 14.13 2.13
N GLY A 323 -0.73 13.36 1.87
CA GLY A 323 -0.38 12.17 2.63
C GLY A 323 0.36 12.53 3.91
N THR A 324 0.86 11.52 4.62
CA THR A 324 1.58 11.67 5.90
C THR A 324 3.03 11.23 5.76
N ASP A 325 3.96 12.11 6.14
CA ASP A 325 5.40 11.85 6.13
C ASP A 325 6.00 11.96 7.54
N PHE A 326 6.05 10.85 8.29
CA PHE A 326 6.71 10.83 9.61
C PHE A 326 8.23 11.03 9.52
N GLY A 327 8.82 10.90 8.34
CA GLY A 327 10.21 11.28 8.11
C GLY A 327 10.43 12.80 8.15
N ALA A 328 9.36 13.60 8.04
CA ALA A 328 9.42 15.05 8.15
C ALA A 328 9.38 15.57 9.60
N LEU A 329 9.03 14.71 10.58
CA LEU A 329 8.95 15.08 12.00
C LEU A 329 10.27 15.66 12.53
N LYS A 330 10.17 16.70 13.37
CA LYS A 330 11.32 17.40 13.97
C LYS A 330 11.08 17.67 15.46
N GLU A 331 12.18 17.75 16.21
CA GLU A 331 12.16 18.22 17.61
C GLU A 331 11.77 19.70 17.64
N ILE A 332 10.91 20.07 18.58
CA ILE A 332 10.55 21.44 18.89
C ILE A 332 11.32 21.85 20.16
N ASN A 333 12.09 22.92 20.06
CA ASN A 333 13.00 23.32 21.13
C ASN A 333 12.27 23.89 22.35
N GLY A 334 12.72 23.48 23.54
CA GLY A 334 12.26 24.03 24.82
C GLY A 334 10.90 23.52 25.30
N VAL A 335 10.30 22.53 24.63
CA VAL A 335 9.07 21.88 25.12
C VAL A 335 9.41 20.79 26.14
N GLU A 336 8.50 20.57 27.08
CA GLU A 336 8.62 19.58 28.13
C GLU A 336 7.99 18.24 27.73
N GLU A 337 6.96 18.27 26.87
CA GLU A 337 6.29 17.10 26.31
C GLU A 337 5.60 17.42 24.97
N TYR A 338 5.23 16.35 24.26
CA TYR A 338 4.48 16.39 23.00
C TYR A 338 3.09 15.76 23.17
N LEU A 339 2.08 16.33 22.51
CA LEU A 339 0.80 15.72 22.23
C LEU A 339 0.69 15.51 20.71
N LEU A 340 0.75 14.25 20.26
CA LEU A 340 0.62 13.90 18.84
C LEU A 340 -0.81 13.42 18.56
N PHE A 341 -1.57 14.17 17.78
CA PHE A 341 -2.89 13.77 17.29
C PHE A 341 -2.75 13.22 15.87
N SER A 342 -2.83 11.91 15.70
CA SER A 342 -2.62 11.21 14.42
C SER A 342 -3.29 9.83 14.41
N ASP A 343 -3.48 9.27 13.22
CA ASP A 343 -3.81 7.85 13.04
C ASP A 343 -2.56 6.95 13.02
N GLY A 344 -1.35 7.52 13.04
CA GLY A 344 -0.12 6.74 13.05
C GLY A 344 0.25 6.13 11.70
N ILE A 345 -0.47 6.44 10.61
CA ILE A 345 -0.17 5.90 9.28
C ILE A 345 0.78 6.85 8.56
N SER A 346 1.89 6.34 8.02
CA SER A 346 2.91 7.14 7.33
C SER A 346 3.18 6.57 5.95
N ASN A 347 2.46 7.11 4.96
CA ASN A 347 2.44 6.61 3.59
C ASN A 347 3.33 7.41 2.63
N PHE A 348 4.07 8.41 3.14
CA PHE A 348 4.93 9.26 2.32
C PHE A 348 6.37 9.40 2.87
N GLY A 349 6.74 8.66 3.92
CA GLY A 349 8.11 8.56 4.43
C GLY A 349 8.18 7.72 5.71
N ASP A 350 9.37 7.24 6.06
CA ASP A 350 9.56 6.46 7.29
C ASP A 350 9.94 7.36 8.47
N LEU A 351 9.48 7.01 9.67
CA LEU A 351 9.92 7.65 10.91
C LEU A 351 11.43 7.41 11.14
N THR A 352 12.21 8.49 11.21
CA THR A 352 13.66 8.42 11.48
C THR A 352 14.04 8.95 12.87
N MET A 353 13.14 9.71 13.51
CA MET A 353 13.40 10.42 14.75
C MET A 353 12.98 9.63 16.00
N LYS A 354 13.75 9.78 17.09
CA LYS A 354 13.37 9.38 18.44
C LYS A 354 13.13 10.62 19.31
N PHE A 355 12.00 10.67 20.00
CA PHE A 355 11.66 11.79 20.88
C PHE A 355 12.40 11.67 22.23
N LYS A 356 13.16 12.70 22.60
CA LYS A 356 13.86 12.76 23.91
C LYS A 356 12.97 13.20 25.07
N LYS A 357 11.85 13.85 24.77
CA LYS A 357 10.82 14.25 25.73
C LYS A 357 9.61 13.35 25.59
N PRO A 358 8.81 13.14 26.66
CA PRO A 358 7.60 12.36 26.60
C PRO A 358 6.70 12.79 25.45
N LEU A 359 6.31 11.84 24.61
CA LEU A 359 5.30 12.01 23.57
C LEU A 359 4.06 11.23 23.98
N ASN A 360 2.97 11.94 24.19
CA ASN A 360 1.67 11.34 24.37
C ASN A 360 1.01 11.26 22.99
N SER A 361 0.67 10.06 22.53
CA SER A 361 0.00 9.84 21.26
C SER A 361 -1.50 9.70 21.49
N ILE A 362 -2.29 10.45 20.74
CA ILE A 362 -3.74 10.51 20.85
C ILE A 362 -4.34 10.15 19.50
N THR A 363 -5.25 9.18 19.50
CA THR A 363 -5.96 8.78 18.30
C THR A 363 -7.46 8.67 18.53
N SER A 364 -8.22 8.99 17.50
CA SER A 364 -9.68 8.94 17.48
C SER A 364 -10.21 8.20 16.24
N MET A 365 -9.34 7.46 15.56
CA MET A 365 -9.65 6.66 14.37
C MET A 365 -9.48 5.17 14.68
N PRO A 366 -10.44 4.30 14.31
CA PRO A 366 -10.37 2.87 14.65
C PRO A 366 -9.33 2.09 13.82
N THR A 367 -8.89 2.65 12.70
CA THR A 367 -8.01 2.01 11.72
C THR A 367 -6.55 2.46 11.85
N SER A 368 -6.21 3.12 12.95
CA SER A 368 -4.89 3.67 13.23
C SER A 368 -3.80 2.58 13.32
N ASP A 369 -2.53 2.94 13.07
CA ASP A 369 -1.39 2.11 13.47
C ASP A 369 -1.14 2.25 14.98
N PHE A 370 -1.97 1.53 15.75
CA PHE A 370 -1.88 1.49 17.20
C PHE A 370 -0.51 1.01 17.69
N ASN A 371 0.14 0.11 16.96
CA ASN A 371 1.45 -0.41 17.33
C ASN A 371 2.51 0.70 17.26
N LEU A 372 2.52 1.49 16.19
CA LEU A 372 3.43 2.62 16.04
C LEU A 372 3.15 3.72 17.08
N LEU A 373 1.89 4.10 17.28
CA LEU A 373 1.53 5.15 18.25
C LEU A 373 1.89 4.75 19.69
N LYS A 374 1.70 3.47 20.06
CA LYS A 374 2.16 2.93 21.35
C LYS A 374 3.68 2.91 21.43
N LEU A 375 4.37 2.50 20.36
CA LEU A 375 5.83 2.46 20.32
C LEU A 375 6.41 3.86 20.58
N LEU A 376 5.89 4.88 19.90
CA LEU A 376 6.28 6.28 20.05
C LEU A 376 6.09 6.78 21.49
N ALA A 377 4.94 6.50 22.10
CA ALA A 377 4.67 6.87 23.48
C ALA A 377 5.58 6.13 24.46
N ASN A 378 5.73 4.82 24.30
CA ASN A 378 6.50 3.98 25.20
C ASN A 378 7.99 4.35 25.20
N GLN A 379 8.59 4.52 24.01
CA GLN A 379 10.01 4.85 23.85
C GLN A 379 10.36 6.24 24.41
N SER A 380 9.42 7.18 24.35
CA SER A 380 9.61 8.55 24.86
C SER A 380 9.21 8.71 26.33
N GLY A 381 8.48 7.76 26.90
CA GLY A 381 7.95 7.82 28.27
C GLY A 381 6.65 8.61 28.41
N GLY A 382 5.91 8.82 27.31
CA GLY A 382 4.54 9.34 27.35
C GLY A 382 3.48 8.25 27.38
N ASN A 383 2.22 8.65 27.22
CA ASN A 383 1.05 7.78 27.25
C ASN A 383 0.39 7.66 25.87
N PHE A 384 -0.07 6.46 25.52
CA PHE A 384 -0.96 6.25 24.37
C PHE A 384 -2.43 6.36 24.81
N ILE A 385 -3.23 7.14 24.09
CA ILE A 385 -4.61 7.46 24.40
C ILE A 385 -5.49 7.19 23.17
N ASN A 386 -6.39 6.21 23.30
CA ASN A 386 -7.34 5.85 22.26
C ASN A 386 -8.75 6.36 22.61
N LEU A 387 -9.15 7.48 22.00
CA LEU A 387 -10.44 8.12 22.22
C LEU A 387 -11.61 7.34 21.60
N ASN A 388 -11.36 6.28 20.83
CA ASN A 388 -12.42 5.37 20.42
C ASN A 388 -12.92 4.51 21.59
N GLU A 389 -12.06 4.24 22.56
CA GLU A 389 -12.34 3.34 23.68
C GLU A 389 -12.52 4.08 25.01
N LEU A 390 -11.82 5.21 25.19
CA LEU A 390 -11.88 6.02 26.40
C LEU A 390 -12.82 7.20 26.22
N ASP A 391 -13.64 7.44 27.24
CA ASP A 391 -14.30 8.73 27.39
C ASP A 391 -13.30 9.83 27.80
N THR A 392 -13.73 11.08 27.75
CA THR A 392 -12.90 12.26 28.02
C THR A 392 -12.24 12.23 29.40
N GLN A 393 -12.93 11.77 30.45
CA GLN A 393 -12.40 11.76 31.81
C GLN A 393 -11.39 10.63 32.00
N ALA A 394 -11.68 9.44 31.46
CA ALA A 394 -10.75 8.31 31.44
C ALA A 394 -9.49 8.63 30.61
N ALA A 395 -9.64 9.32 29.49
CA ALA A 395 -8.52 9.79 28.68
C ALA A 395 -7.64 10.80 29.44
N LEU A 396 -8.23 11.81 30.09
CA LEU A 396 -7.49 12.76 30.91
C LEU A 396 -6.79 12.07 32.09
N LYS A 397 -7.48 11.14 32.76
CA LYS A 397 -6.90 10.32 33.84
C LYS A 397 -5.70 9.51 33.38
N THR A 398 -5.77 8.91 32.19
CA THR A 398 -4.66 8.18 31.57
C THR A 398 -3.50 9.12 31.26
N TYR A 399 -3.77 10.27 30.67
CA TYR A 399 -2.77 11.31 30.39
C TYR A 399 -2.00 11.75 31.64
N LYS A 400 -2.70 12.01 32.74
CA LYS A 400 -2.13 12.55 33.99
C LYS A 400 -1.25 11.56 34.74
N ARG A 401 -1.29 10.27 34.41
CA ARG A 401 -0.57 9.23 35.16
C ARG A 401 0.81 8.97 34.57
N LEU A 402 1.76 8.62 35.45
CA LEU A 402 2.99 7.97 35.02
C LEU A 402 2.65 6.54 34.53
N PRO A 403 3.19 6.11 33.37
CA PRO A 403 2.93 4.79 32.87
C PRO A 403 3.56 3.72 33.78
N VAL A 404 2.83 2.63 34.00
CA VAL A 404 3.39 1.42 34.62
C VAL A 404 4.29 0.74 33.60
N ARG A 405 5.56 0.53 33.94
CA ARG A 405 6.54 -0.10 33.05
C ARG A 405 6.88 -1.50 33.52
N PHE A 406 6.95 -2.45 32.59
CA PHE A 406 7.46 -3.78 32.85
C PHE A 406 8.98 -3.80 32.83
N LEU A 407 9.60 -4.36 33.87
CA LEU A 407 11.06 -4.42 34.04
C LEU A 407 11.65 -5.80 33.73
N GLY A 408 10.85 -6.86 33.70
CA GLY A 408 11.33 -8.21 33.41
C GLY A 408 10.72 -9.28 34.31
N PHE A 409 11.13 -10.52 34.06
CA PHE A 409 10.83 -11.68 34.88
C PHE A 409 12.06 -12.08 35.68
N LYS A 410 11.89 -12.61 36.90
CA LYS A 410 12.98 -13.35 37.56
C LYS A 410 13.24 -14.66 36.82
N GLU A 411 14.50 -15.08 36.75
CA GLU A 411 14.89 -16.31 36.06
C GLU A 411 14.11 -17.52 36.60
N ASN A 412 13.53 -18.29 35.67
CA ASN A 412 12.89 -19.56 35.95
C ASN A 412 13.25 -20.52 34.79
N PRO A 413 13.98 -21.62 35.05
CA PRO A 413 14.48 -22.52 33.99
C PRO A 413 13.37 -23.26 33.25
N ASN A 414 12.17 -23.34 33.84
CA ASN A 414 11.01 -24.01 33.26
C ASN A 414 10.17 -23.07 32.38
N MET A 415 10.61 -21.83 32.15
CA MET A 415 9.88 -20.80 31.41
C MET A 415 10.72 -20.23 30.26
N GLN A 416 10.10 -20.08 29.09
CA GLN A 416 10.75 -19.58 27.87
C GLN A 416 9.78 -18.67 27.11
N GLU A 417 10.33 -17.81 26.25
CA GLU A 417 9.57 -16.96 25.31
C GLU A 417 8.45 -16.17 26.02
N LEU A 418 8.79 -15.48 27.11
CA LEU A 418 7.86 -14.77 27.97
C LEU A 418 7.52 -13.37 27.43
N PHE A 419 6.24 -13.00 27.52
CA PHE A 419 5.72 -11.67 27.23
C PHE A 419 5.00 -11.11 28.45
N PRO A 420 5.01 -9.78 28.67
CA PRO A 420 5.44 -8.70 27.77
C PRO A 420 6.97 -8.49 27.73
N ASN A 421 7.44 -7.63 26.81
CA ASN A 421 8.86 -7.29 26.65
C ASN A 421 9.31 -6.21 27.62
N ILE A 422 10.57 -6.28 28.08
CA ILE A 422 11.18 -5.28 28.98
C ILE A 422 10.98 -3.87 28.41
N GLY A 423 10.55 -2.94 29.28
CA GLY A 423 10.25 -1.55 28.92
C GLY A 423 8.84 -1.30 28.40
N SER A 424 8.04 -2.34 28.17
CA SER A 424 6.63 -2.18 27.76
C SER A 424 5.81 -1.43 28.80
N VAL A 425 4.91 -0.56 28.35
CA VAL A 425 3.89 0.03 29.21
C VAL A 425 2.77 -0.98 29.42
N ILE A 426 2.36 -1.13 30.67
CA ILE A 426 1.39 -2.13 31.11
C ILE A 426 0.06 -1.46 31.41
N SER A 427 -0.99 -2.04 30.83
CA SER A 427 -2.38 -1.75 31.13
C SER A 427 -2.97 -2.91 31.93
N GLU A 428 -4.01 -2.63 32.72
CA GLU A 428 -4.75 -3.67 33.42
C GLU A 428 -5.90 -4.23 32.55
N PRO A 429 -6.16 -5.54 32.58
CA PRO A 429 -5.42 -6.54 33.35
C PRO A 429 -4.07 -6.87 32.71
N VAL A 430 -3.11 -7.35 33.50
CA VAL A 430 -1.80 -7.70 32.97
C VAL A 430 -1.84 -9.11 32.39
N ASN A 431 -1.65 -9.22 31.09
CA ASN A 431 -1.56 -10.50 30.41
C ASN A 431 -0.10 -10.91 30.22
N ILE A 432 0.20 -12.13 30.66
CA ILE A 432 1.50 -12.76 30.48
C ILE A 432 1.31 -14.00 29.64
N PHE A 433 2.12 -14.11 28.60
CA PHE A 433 2.13 -15.28 27.72
C PHE A 433 3.52 -15.90 27.75
N GLY A 434 3.60 -17.20 27.53
CA GLY A 434 4.88 -17.87 27.40
C GLY A 434 4.79 -19.37 27.18
N ILE A 435 5.94 -20.00 27.21
CA ILE A 435 6.09 -21.46 27.11
C ILE A 435 6.61 -21.98 28.44
N SER A 436 5.88 -22.89 29.06
CA SER A 436 6.31 -23.59 30.28
C SER A 436 6.67 -25.05 29.99
N SER A 437 7.53 -25.63 30.83
CA SER A 437 7.90 -27.07 30.79
C SER A 437 7.75 -27.69 32.17
N GLY A 438 7.24 -28.93 32.27
CA GLY A 438 7.10 -29.63 33.54
C GLY A 438 6.25 -28.89 34.59
N ASN A 439 6.64 -28.95 35.87
CA ASN A 439 6.02 -28.17 36.94
C ASN A 439 6.69 -26.78 37.03
N ALA A 440 5.98 -25.77 36.55
CA ALA A 440 6.53 -24.42 36.41
C ALA A 440 6.64 -23.64 37.74
N GLY A 441 5.99 -24.11 38.81
CA GLY A 441 6.05 -23.51 40.15
C GLY A 441 5.53 -22.07 40.17
N LYS A 442 6.43 -21.11 40.43
CA LYS A 442 6.12 -19.68 40.48
C LYS A 442 6.98 -18.88 39.50
N LEU A 443 6.37 -17.89 38.84
CA LEU A 443 7.05 -16.91 38.00
C LEU A 443 6.92 -15.52 38.63
N THR A 444 8.03 -14.86 38.96
CA THR A 444 7.98 -13.49 39.53
C THR A 444 8.15 -12.44 38.45
N VAL A 445 7.24 -11.49 38.43
CA VAL A 445 7.10 -10.44 37.42
C VAL A 445 7.44 -9.10 38.07
N ILE A 446 8.24 -8.27 37.40
CA ILE A 446 8.75 -7.01 37.96
C ILE A 446 8.21 -5.83 37.16
N PHE A 447 7.64 -4.85 37.86
CA PHE A 447 7.12 -3.60 37.30
C PHE A 447 7.74 -2.39 37.96
N SER A 448 7.52 -1.21 37.39
CA SER A 448 7.84 0.07 38.01
C SER A 448 6.83 1.16 37.69
N VAL A 449 6.63 2.07 38.65
CA VAL A 449 5.90 3.33 38.46
C VAL A 449 6.81 4.47 38.90
N GLY A 450 7.31 5.25 37.93
CA GLY A 450 8.41 6.17 38.18
C GLY A 450 9.66 5.41 38.66
N ASN A 451 10.12 5.69 39.88
CA ASN A 451 11.31 5.08 40.46
C ASN A 451 11.02 3.89 41.38
N GLU A 452 9.75 3.63 41.69
CA GLU A 452 9.33 2.55 42.59
C GLU A 452 9.19 1.24 41.82
N LYS A 453 9.62 0.13 42.40
CA LYS A 453 9.55 -1.21 41.80
C LYS A 453 8.57 -2.10 42.56
N PHE A 454 7.87 -2.95 41.81
CA PHE A 454 6.87 -3.88 42.34
C PHE A 454 7.16 -5.28 41.81
N GLU A 455 7.10 -6.28 42.67
CA GLU A 455 7.22 -7.68 42.29
C GLU A 455 5.93 -8.43 42.57
N THR A 456 5.52 -9.29 41.65
CA THR A 456 4.31 -10.11 41.81
C THR A 456 4.57 -11.54 41.37
N PRO A 457 4.26 -12.55 42.20
CA PRO A 457 4.32 -13.95 41.79
C PRO A 457 3.07 -14.36 40.98
N VAL A 458 3.28 -15.13 39.92
CA VAL A 458 2.26 -15.91 39.21
C VAL A 458 2.41 -17.36 39.64
N ASP A 459 1.36 -17.92 40.23
CA ASP A 459 1.36 -19.29 40.75
C ASP A 459 0.74 -20.26 39.74
N PHE A 460 1.51 -21.27 39.32
CA PHE A 460 1.09 -22.30 38.37
C PHE A 460 0.49 -23.54 39.06
N SER A 461 0.46 -23.59 40.39
CA SER A 461 -0.02 -24.77 41.15
C SER A 461 -1.47 -25.13 40.86
N ASN A 462 -2.30 -24.12 40.53
CA ASN A 462 -3.72 -24.29 40.17
C ASN A 462 -3.97 -24.12 38.67
N ALA A 463 -2.94 -24.16 37.82
CA ALA A 463 -3.09 -23.89 36.38
C ALA A 463 -4.07 -24.88 35.72
N GLN A 464 -4.97 -24.35 34.90
CA GLN A 464 -6.01 -25.14 34.25
C GLN A 464 -5.62 -25.48 32.81
N GLN A 465 -5.54 -26.76 32.49
CA GLN A 465 -5.31 -27.22 31.12
C GLN A 465 -6.61 -27.17 30.30
N LEU A 466 -6.52 -26.64 29.08
CA LEU A 466 -7.64 -26.51 28.15
C LEU A 466 -7.35 -27.27 26.86
N GLU A 467 -8.33 -28.05 26.39
CA GLU A 467 -8.21 -28.83 25.14
C GLU A 467 -8.67 -28.04 23.90
N ASN A 468 -9.60 -27.09 24.06
CA ASN A 468 -10.30 -26.44 22.95
C ASN A 468 -10.10 -24.90 22.90
N TRP A 469 -8.94 -24.41 23.34
CA TRP A 469 -8.58 -22.99 23.35
C TRP A 469 -7.26 -22.72 22.64
N GLN A 470 -7.16 -21.60 21.92
CA GLN A 470 -6.03 -21.24 21.07
C GLN A 470 -5.00 -20.33 21.76
N ILE A 471 -4.56 -20.68 22.97
CA ILE A 471 -3.56 -19.91 23.74
C ILE A 471 -2.26 -19.70 22.95
N ALA A 472 -1.84 -20.70 22.18
CA ALA A 472 -0.66 -20.64 21.32
C ALA A 472 -0.77 -19.53 20.26
N GLN A 473 -1.98 -19.23 19.75
CA GLN A 473 -2.17 -18.16 18.77
C GLN A 473 -2.06 -16.77 19.42
N PHE A 474 -2.53 -16.59 20.65
CA PHE A 474 -2.30 -15.36 21.42
C PHE A 474 -0.80 -15.13 21.68
N TRP A 475 -0.08 -16.18 22.09
CA TRP A 475 1.38 -16.12 22.25
C TRP A 475 2.09 -15.78 20.92
N ALA A 476 1.72 -16.44 19.83
CA ALA A 476 2.31 -16.22 18.52
C ALA A 476 2.10 -14.78 18.04
N GLN A 477 0.93 -14.20 18.29
CA GLN A 477 0.65 -12.80 17.98
C GLN A 477 1.59 -11.84 18.74
N ARG A 478 1.88 -12.13 20.02
CA ARG A 478 2.81 -11.32 20.82
C ARG A 478 4.24 -11.40 20.28
N LYS A 479 4.68 -12.59 19.91
CA LYS A 479 5.99 -12.80 19.27
C LYS A 479 6.08 -12.10 17.92
N ILE A 480 5.06 -12.21 17.08
CA ILE A 480 5.00 -11.50 15.79
C ILE A 480 5.06 -9.98 15.99
N ASN A 481 4.29 -9.43 16.94
CA ASN A 481 4.31 -7.99 17.23
C ASN A 481 5.70 -7.49 17.67
N GLU A 482 6.44 -8.30 18.44
CA GLU A 482 7.83 -8.00 18.80
C GLU A 482 8.74 -8.00 17.57
N LEU A 483 8.67 -9.05 16.76
CA LEU A 483 9.52 -9.21 15.59
C LEU A 483 9.23 -8.14 14.51
N GLU A 484 7.98 -7.72 14.37
CA GLU A 484 7.53 -6.67 13.45
C GLU A 484 8.13 -5.29 13.75
N LEU A 485 8.67 -5.06 14.96
CA LEU A 485 9.42 -3.84 15.26
C LEU A 485 10.65 -3.67 14.34
N ASN A 486 11.20 -4.78 13.85
CA ASN A 486 12.26 -4.83 12.83
C ASN A 486 11.90 -5.87 11.75
N SER A 487 10.72 -5.71 11.14
CA SER A 487 10.12 -6.66 10.20
C SER A 487 11.06 -7.14 9.09
N THR A 488 11.86 -6.25 8.50
CA THR A 488 12.82 -6.58 7.43
C THR A 488 13.88 -7.58 7.89
N GLN A 489 14.43 -7.40 9.09
CA GLN A 489 15.47 -8.30 9.63
C GLN A 489 14.87 -9.63 10.09
N ASN A 490 13.66 -9.59 10.65
CA ASN A 490 13.01 -10.75 11.26
C ASN A 490 12.07 -11.52 10.31
N ARG A 491 12.05 -11.18 9.02
CA ARG A 491 11.10 -11.68 8.02
C ARG A 491 10.93 -13.21 8.04
N GLN A 492 12.04 -13.96 8.09
CA GLN A 492 12.00 -15.42 8.06
C GLN A 492 11.40 -16.01 9.34
N GLU A 493 11.70 -15.43 10.50
CA GLU A 493 11.13 -15.90 11.78
C GLU A 493 9.64 -15.56 11.86
N ILE A 494 9.26 -14.34 11.44
CA ILE A 494 7.85 -13.94 11.32
C ILE A 494 7.09 -14.93 10.43
N LYS A 495 7.66 -15.29 9.26
CA LYS A 495 7.09 -16.30 8.37
C LYS A 495 6.89 -17.63 9.08
N ASN A 496 7.94 -18.17 9.72
CA ASN A 496 7.87 -19.49 10.36
C ASN A 496 6.78 -19.55 11.46
N ILE A 497 6.67 -18.49 12.27
CA ILE A 497 5.65 -18.40 13.32
C ILE A 497 4.26 -18.25 12.71
N SER A 498 4.10 -17.35 11.74
CA SER A 498 2.83 -17.20 11.02
C SER A 498 2.40 -18.52 10.38
N GLU A 499 3.35 -19.28 9.83
CA GLU A 499 3.14 -20.60 9.24
C GLU A 499 2.68 -21.66 10.24
N GLN A 500 3.33 -21.71 11.39
CA GLN A 500 3.04 -22.68 12.42
C GLN A 500 1.70 -22.42 13.13
N PHE A 501 1.33 -21.16 13.35
CA PHE A 501 0.18 -20.77 14.17
C PHE A 501 -1.01 -20.20 13.39
N GLY A 502 -0.89 -20.02 12.06
CA GLY A 502 -1.96 -19.49 11.21
C GLY A 502 -2.27 -18.01 11.46
N VAL A 503 -1.30 -17.22 11.95
CA VAL A 503 -1.49 -15.81 12.31
C VAL A 503 -1.07 -14.89 11.18
N VAL A 504 -1.86 -13.85 10.89
CA VAL A 504 -1.54 -12.86 9.86
C VAL A 504 -0.60 -11.79 10.41
N SER A 505 0.44 -11.46 9.66
CA SER A 505 1.45 -10.44 10.01
C SER A 505 1.63 -9.42 8.88
N LYS A 506 2.44 -8.38 9.11
CA LYS A 506 2.83 -7.40 8.08
C LYS A 506 3.55 -8.06 6.89
N ASN A 507 4.14 -9.25 7.08
CA ASN A 507 4.91 -9.97 6.05
C ASN A 507 4.28 -11.29 5.61
N THR A 508 3.10 -11.64 6.10
CA THR A 508 2.41 -12.88 5.70
C THR A 508 0.94 -12.65 5.41
N SER A 509 0.38 -13.51 4.57
CA SER A 509 -1.02 -13.52 4.18
C SER A 509 -1.55 -14.95 4.34
N LEU A 510 -2.87 -15.11 4.48
CA LEU A 510 -3.49 -16.44 4.39
C LEU A 510 -4.12 -16.58 3.02
N ILE A 511 -3.84 -17.69 2.33
CA ILE A 511 -4.33 -17.98 0.99
C ILE A 511 -5.15 -19.28 0.95
N VAL A 512 -6.27 -19.26 0.23
CA VAL A 512 -7.08 -20.43 -0.12
C VAL A 512 -6.96 -20.64 -1.61
N LEU A 513 -6.60 -21.86 -2.03
CA LEU A 513 -6.57 -22.26 -3.44
C LEU A 513 -7.66 -23.30 -3.69
N ASP A 514 -8.31 -23.21 -4.85
CA ASP A 514 -9.36 -24.15 -5.26
C ASP A 514 -8.78 -25.52 -5.68
N ASP A 515 -7.78 -25.53 -6.58
CA ASP A 515 -7.19 -26.76 -7.09
C ASP A 515 -6.01 -27.23 -6.22
N ILE A 516 -6.00 -28.51 -5.85
CA ILE A 516 -4.87 -29.16 -5.18
C ILE A 516 -3.58 -29.09 -6.01
N ASN A 517 -3.68 -29.09 -7.34
CA ASN A 517 -2.54 -28.95 -8.22
C ASN A 517 -1.87 -27.59 -8.08
N ASP A 518 -2.60 -26.53 -7.71
CA ASP A 518 -2.01 -25.21 -7.49
C ASP A 518 -1.16 -25.20 -6.21
N TYR A 519 -1.59 -25.90 -5.15
CA TYR A 519 -0.76 -26.12 -3.97
C TYR A 519 0.55 -26.84 -4.32
N VAL A 520 0.47 -27.89 -5.14
CA VAL A 520 1.66 -28.63 -5.61
C VAL A 520 2.55 -27.74 -6.48
N ARG A 521 1.97 -27.06 -7.46
CA ARG A 521 2.64 -26.19 -8.43
C ARG A 521 3.45 -25.10 -7.73
N TYR A 522 2.84 -24.41 -6.78
CA TYR A 522 3.44 -23.28 -6.09
C TYR A 522 4.21 -23.66 -4.82
N LYS A 523 4.28 -24.96 -4.48
CA LYS A 523 4.91 -25.51 -3.27
C LYS A 523 4.35 -24.92 -1.98
N ILE A 524 3.04 -24.72 -1.95
CA ILE A 524 2.31 -24.26 -0.77
C ILE A 524 1.77 -25.50 -0.07
N THR A 525 2.09 -25.67 1.21
CA THR A 525 1.52 -26.74 2.03
C THR A 525 0.02 -26.52 2.15
N PRO A 526 -0.83 -27.46 1.72
CA PRO A 526 -2.27 -27.28 1.73
C PRO A 526 -2.87 -27.48 3.14
N PRO A 527 -4.15 -27.13 3.36
CA PRO A 527 -4.82 -27.46 4.62
C PRO A 527 -4.85 -28.97 4.88
N GLN A 528 -5.00 -29.35 6.15
CA GLN A 528 -4.89 -30.74 6.62
C GLN A 528 -5.75 -31.74 5.84
N GLU A 529 -6.93 -31.31 5.38
CA GLU A 529 -7.87 -32.13 4.59
C GLU A 529 -7.32 -32.57 3.22
N LEU A 530 -6.38 -31.80 2.63
CA LEU A 530 -5.77 -32.09 1.32
C LEU A 530 -4.34 -32.63 1.44
N LEU A 531 -3.77 -32.69 2.64
CA LEU A 531 -2.35 -32.98 2.85
C LEU A 531 -1.95 -34.38 2.35
N ALA A 532 -2.81 -35.39 2.55
CA ALA A 532 -2.55 -36.75 2.11
C ALA A 532 -2.53 -36.86 0.56
N ASP A 533 -3.49 -36.23 -0.12
CA ASP A 533 -3.55 -36.20 -1.58
C ASP A 533 -2.39 -35.41 -2.17
N TYR A 534 -2.02 -34.29 -1.55
CA TYR A 534 -0.85 -33.51 -1.93
C TYR A 534 0.43 -34.33 -1.84
N GLN A 535 0.66 -35.05 -0.73
CA GLN A 535 1.83 -35.91 -0.56
C GLN A 535 1.87 -37.04 -1.60
N LYS A 536 0.69 -37.59 -1.94
CA LYS A 536 0.56 -38.59 -3.00
C LYS A 536 0.93 -38.01 -4.37
N ILE A 537 0.43 -36.83 -4.74
CA ILE A 537 0.77 -36.16 -6.00
C ILE A 537 2.27 -35.82 -6.06
N VAL A 538 2.83 -35.24 -5.00
CA VAL A 538 4.25 -34.86 -4.91
C VAL A 538 5.17 -36.08 -5.02
N SER A 539 4.81 -37.19 -4.36
CA SER A 539 5.61 -38.43 -4.41
C SER A 539 5.58 -39.13 -5.78
N GLN A 540 4.47 -39.01 -6.51
CA GLN A 540 4.29 -39.60 -7.85
C GLN A 540 4.88 -38.72 -8.97
N ASN A 541 4.85 -37.39 -8.83
CA ASN A 541 5.18 -36.42 -9.88
C ASN A 541 6.46 -35.62 -9.59
N LYS A 542 7.52 -36.26 -9.07
CA LYS A 542 8.76 -35.63 -8.52
C LYS A 542 9.45 -34.54 -9.37
N GLY A 543 9.08 -34.33 -10.63
CA GLY A 543 9.55 -33.18 -11.43
C GLY A 543 8.57 -32.60 -12.47
N ARG A 544 7.39 -33.18 -12.71
CA ARG A 544 6.54 -32.82 -13.89
C ARG A 544 5.42 -31.80 -13.59
N VAL A 545 5.08 -31.59 -12.32
CA VAL A 545 4.00 -30.68 -11.89
C VAL A 545 4.57 -29.41 -11.24
N LEU A 546 5.87 -29.38 -10.97
CA LEU A 546 6.53 -28.20 -10.44
C LEU A 546 6.66 -27.17 -11.56
N GLU A 547 6.32 -25.94 -11.23
CA GLU A 547 6.55 -24.80 -12.09
C GLU A 547 8.04 -24.71 -12.45
N GLU A 548 8.35 -24.72 -13.75
CA GLU A 548 9.72 -24.46 -14.20
C GLU A 548 10.07 -23.03 -13.82
N ARG A 549 11.29 -22.86 -13.30
CA ARG A 549 11.83 -21.56 -12.98
C ARG A 549 12.89 -21.20 -13.99
N LYS A 550 12.75 -20.02 -14.58
CA LYS A 550 13.65 -19.51 -15.62
C LYS A 550 14.26 -18.18 -15.18
N ASN A 551 15.54 -18.00 -15.44
CA ASN A 551 16.20 -16.70 -15.29
C ASN A 551 16.27 -15.97 -16.64
N LEU A 552 16.60 -14.69 -16.60
CA LEU A 552 16.63 -13.83 -17.78
C LEU A 552 17.98 -13.89 -18.53
N LEU A 553 19.01 -14.51 -17.95
CA LEU A 553 20.39 -14.40 -18.42
C LEU A 553 20.61 -14.90 -19.85
N SER A 554 20.06 -16.08 -20.19
CA SER A 554 20.24 -16.63 -21.55
C SER A 554 19.61 -15.74 -22.61
N LYS A 555 18.36 -15.30 -22.38
CA LYS A 555 17.66 -14.36 -23.27
C LYS A 555 18.40 -13.03 -23.36
N ALA A 556 18.98 -12.54 -22.26
CA ALA A 556 19.78 -11.32 -22.26
C ALA A 556 21.04 -11.44 -23.13
N PHE A 557 21.71 -12.59 -23.17
CA PHE A 557 22.82 -12.83 -24.12
C PHE A 557 22.34 -12.77 -25.57
N ASP A 558 21.22 -13.42 -25.87
CA ASP A 558 20.65 -13.44 -27.22
C ASP A 558 20.26 -12.02 -27.66
N LYS A 559 19.57 -11.26 -26.80
CA LYS A 559 19.23 -9.85 -27.04
C LYS A 559 20.45 -8.96 -27.18
N THR A 560 21.52 -9.21 -26.43
CA THR A 560 22.78 -8.47 -26.61
C THR A 560 23.39 -8.71 -28.00
N ARG A 561 23.35 -9.95 -28.51
CA ARG A 561 23.82 -10.26 -29.88
C ARG A 561 22.94 -9.62 -30.94
N GLU A 562 21.62 -9.65 -30.77
CA GLU A 562 20.65 -8.98 -31.67
C GLU A 562 20.94 -7.48 -31.73
N LEU A 563 21.07 -6.80 -30.58
CA LEU A 563 21.36 -5.38 -30.51
C LEU A 563 22.70 -5.01 -31.15
N LYS A 564 23.76 -5.79 -30.91
CA LYS A 564 25.06 -5.59 -31.58
C LYS A 564 24.94 -5.73 -33.10
N THR A 565 24.17 -6.72 -33.57
CA THR A 565 23.96 -6.95 -35.01
C THR A 565 23.21 -5.80 -35.64
N TRP A 566 22.09 -5.39 -35.03
CA TRP A 566 21.32 -4.21 -35.45
C TRP A 566 22.19 -2.95 -35.46
N TRP A 567 22.93 -2.68 -34.39
CA TRP A 567 23.75 -1.49 -34.28
C TRP A 567 24.90 -1.46 -35.30
N ASN A 568 25.48 -2.62 -35.65
CA ASN A 568 26.51 -2.72 -36.68
C ASN A 568 25.97 -2.63 -38.12
N THR A 569 24.65 -2.67 -38.31
CA THR A 569 24.03 -2.58 -39.64
C THR A 569 24.03 -1.13 -40.15
N ASP A 570 24.39 -0.93 -41.43
CA ASP A 570 24.30 0.37 -42.11
C ASP A 570 22.96 0.48 -42.83
N PHE A 571 22.01 1.21 -42.23
CA PHE A 571 20.68 1.39 -42.77
C PHE A 571 20.67 2.51 -43.81
N LYS A 572 20.69 2.12 -45.09
CA LYS A 572 20.51 3.06 -46.22
C LYS A 572 19.07 3.04 -46.67
N PRO A 573 18.31 4.12 -46.51
CA PRO A 573 16.93 4.14 -46.95
C PRO A 573 16.87 4.10 -48.48
N ALA A 574 16.18 3.10 -49.04
CA ALA A 574 15.89 3.07 -50.46
C ALA A 574 15.05 4.29 -50.85
N GLU A 575 15.42 5.01 -51.91
CA GLU A 575 14.58 6.08 -52.44
C GLU A 575 13.25 5.47 -52.90
N LYS A 576 12.11 6.00 -52.41
CA LYS A 576 10.79 5.64 -52.94
C LYS A 576 10.82 5.90 -54.45
N LYS A 577 10.64 4.85 -55.27
CA LYS A 577 10.47 5.00 -56.72
C LYS A 577 9.31 5.97 -56.97
N LYS A 578 9.62 7.16 -57.51
CA LYS A 578 8.62 8.08 -58.02
C LYS A 578 8.06 7.49 -59.31
N TYR A 579 6.87 6.92 -59.23
CA TYR A 579 6.14 6.54 -60.43
C TYR A 579 5.52 7.81 -61.04
N PRO A 580 5.63 8.03 -62.35
CA PRO A 580 4.94 9.12 -63.02
C PRO A 580 3.42 8.96 -62.80
N ARG A 581 2.75 10.05 -62.42
CA ARG A 581 1.28 10.08 -62.38
C ARG A 581 0.78 9.94 -63.82
N ILE A 582 -0.15 9.01 -64.03
CA ILE A 582 -0.85 8.83 -65.30
C ILE A 582 -1.59 10.14 -65.61
N SER A 583 -1.22 10.80 -66.70
CA SER A 583 -2.00 11.89 -67.29
C SER A 583 -3.18 11.29 -68.05
N ASN A 584 -4.38 11.81 -67.77
CA ASN A 584 -5.70 11.48 -68.33
C ASN A 584 -6.54 10.49 -67.50
N GLN A 585 -7.13 11.01 -66.43
CA GLN A 585 -8.57 10.85 -66.24
C GLN A 585 -9.15 12.24 -65.96
N SER A 586 -9.84 12.76 -66.97
CA SER A 586 -10.55 14.03 -66.96
C SER A 586 -11.86 13.90 -66.18
N ASP A 587 -12.06 14.85 -65.27
CA ASP A 587 -13.29 15.56 -64.94
C ASP A 587 -14.49 14.83 -64.32
N VAL A 588 -14.71 15.11 -63.03
CA VAL A 588 -15.90 15.90 -62.62
C VAL A 588 -15.46 17.01 -61.67
N ILE A 589 -15.87 18.23 -62.02
CA ILE A 589 -15.45 19.55 -61.55
C ILE A 589 -16.32 20.05 -60.37
N ASN A 590 -15.73 20.82 -59.44
CA ASN A 590 -16.20 22.15 -58.95
C ASN A 590 -15.36 22.60 -57.72
N VAL A 591 -14.25 23.37 -57.89
CA VAL A 591 -14.08 24.85 -58.01
C VAL A 591 -14.21 25.56 -56.63
N ILE A 592 -13.11 25.93 -55.91
CA ILE A 592 -12.17 27.10 -56.00
C ILE A 592 -12.79 28.41 -55.39
N PRO A 593 -12.08 29.40 -54.74
CA PRO A 593 -10.62 29.71 -54.74
C PRO A 593 -9.92 30.10 -53.42
N SER A 594 -8.59 30.14 -53.47
CA SER A 594 -7.76 31.21 -52.85
C SER A 594 -6.83 31.82 -53.92
N PRO A 595 -6.48 33.12 -53.87
CA PRO A 595 -5.78 33.79 -54.97
C PRO A 595 -4.24 33.71 -54.86
N SER A 596 -3.60 33.36 -55.99
CA SER A 596 -2.58 34.15 -56.76
C SER A 596 -1.63 35.10 -56.00
N ARG A 597 -0.36 35.34 -56.35
CA ARG A 597 0.55 35.00 -57.45
C ARG A 597 1.91 35.59 -57.01
N ALA A 598 3.03 34.95 -57.34
CA ALA A 598 4.32 35.64 -57.44
C ALA A 598 4.45 36.34 -58.81
N PRO A 599 5.44 37.23 -58.98
CA PRO A 599 6.34 37.02 -60.10
C PRO A 599 7.83 37.13 -59.75
N GLN A 600 8.63 36.33 -60.47
CA GLN A 600 10.08 36.35 -60.58
C GLN A 600 10.58 37.65 -61.24
N VAL A 601 11.82 38.08 -60.93
CA VAL A 601 12.72 38.75 -61.90
C VAL A 601 14.21 38.44 -61.59
N ASP A 602 14.87 37.88 -62.60
CA ASP A 602 16.24 37.97 -63.13
C ASP A 602 17.54 37.87 -62.30
N ARG A 603 18.44 37.09 -62.92
CA ARG A 603 19.88 37.02 -62.71
C ARG A 603 20.60 38.21 -63.36
N VAL A 604 21.57 38.78 -62.65
CA VAL A 604 22.69 39.54 -63.24
C VAL A 604 23.99 39.04 -62.61
N MET A 605 24.97 38.72 -63.46
CA MET A 605 26.36 38.44 -63.08
C MET A 605 27.06 39.72 -62.63
N ASN A 606 27.88 39.64 -61.59
CA ASN A 606 29.12 40.40 -61.55
C ASN A 606 30.20 39.67 -60.74
N MET A 607 31.39 39.61 -61.34
CA MET A 607 32.65 39.19 -60.72
C MET A 607 33.10 40.26 -59.73
N GLU A 608 33.56 39.85 -58.55
CA GLU A 608 34.71 40.50 -57.91
C GLU A 608 35.43 39.53 -56.97
N SER A 609 36.76 39.62 -57.05
CA SER A 609 37.77 38.83 -56.37
C SER A 609 37.91 39.15 -54.89
N SER A 610 38.13 38.15 -54.04
CA SER A 610 39.21 38.22 -53.04
C SER A 610 39.42 36.88 -52.34
N SER A 611 40.71 36.62 -52.10
CA SER A 611 41.34 35.50 -51.41
C SER A 611 40.83 35.25 -49.99
N SER A 612 40.68 33.98 -49.61
CA SER A 612 40.99 33.51 -48.24
C SER A 612 40.96 31.99 -48.13
N ALA A 613 41.69 31.50 -47.13
CA ALA A 613 42.21 30.16 -46.94
C ALA A 613 41.17 29.03 -46.89
N LYS A 614 41.60 27.84 -47.34
CA LYS A 614 40.99 26.56 -47.01
C LYS A 614 40.92 26.41 -45.49
N MET A 615 39.71 26.42 -44.96
CA MET A 615 39.39 26.00 -43.60
C MET A 615 38.47 24.79 -43.75
N GLU A 616 38.92 23.63 -43.28
CA GLU A 616 38.10 22.42 -43.21
C GLU A 616 36.85 22.70 -42.37
N GLU A 617 35.68 22.78 -43.02
CA GLU A 617 34.39 22.73 -42.34
C GLU A 617 34.25 21.36 -41.68
N ARG A 618 34.48 21.30 -40.37
CA ARG A 618 33.85 20.27 -39.53
C ARG A 618 32.35 20.50 -39.63
N GLU A 619 31.64 19.61 -40.35
CA GLU A 619 30.19 19.51 -40.30
C GLU A 619 29.72 19.57 -38.84
N SER A 620 28.98 20.62 -38.49
CA SER A 620 28.35 20.74 -37.18
C SER A 620 27.29 19.65 -37.09
N GLN A 621 27.43 18.73 -36.12
CA GLN A 621 26.42 17.70 -35.91
C GLN A 621 25.06 18.36 -35.63
N PRO A 622 23.97 17.90 -36.28
CA PRO A 622 22.64 18.44 -36.04
C PRO A 622 22.28 18.31 -34.56
N LYS A 623 21.92 19.44 -33.95
CA LYS A 623 21.51 19.51 -32.54
C LYS A 623 20.01 19.23 -32.46
N GLY A 624 19.65 18.00 -32.11
CA GLY A 624 18.27 17.58 -31.98
C GLY A 624 17.54 18.32 -30.87
N LYS A 625 16.23 18.51 -31.02
CA LYS A 625 15.35 19.15 -30.04
C LYS A 625 14.15 18.27 -29.72
N ILE A 626 13.88 18.02 -28.44
CA ILE A 626 12.66 17.33 -27.96
C ILE A 626 11.56 18.35 -27.65
N THR A 627 10.37 18.15 -28.20
CA THR A 627 9.14 18.86 -27.83
C THR A 627 8.10 17.85 -27.35
N LEU A 628 7.80 17.85 -26.05
CA LEU A 628 6.72 17.00 -25.51
C LEU A 628 5.36 17.69 -25.70
N VAL A 629 4.34 16.90 -25.98
CA VAL A 629 2.95 17.34 -26.04
C VAL A 629 2.32 17.12 -24.67
N ASP A 630 1.69 18.16 -24.16
CA ASP A 630 0.97 18.08 -22.90
C ASP A 630 -0.43 17.52 -23.16
N VAL A 631 -0.66 16.28 -22.75
CA VAL A 631 -1.98 15.66 -22.82
C VAL A 631 -2.86 16.25 -21.72
N GLU A 632 -3.76 17.15 -22.10
CA GLU A 632 -4.73 17.79 -21.20
C GLU A 632 -5.92 16.86 -20.90
N SER A 633 -6.40 16.87 -19.66
CA SER A 633 -7.56 16.09 -19.24
C SER A 633 -8.86 16.66 -19.82
N THR A 634 -9.70 15.78 -20.35
CA THR A 634 -11.05 16.11 -20.84
C THR A 634 -12.14 15.91 -19.78
N ALA A 635 -11.76 15.59 -18.54
CA ALA A 635 -12.70 15.33 -17.46
C ALA A 635 -13.58 16.56 -17.18
N GLU A 636 -14.87 16.32 -16.91
CA GLU A 636 -15.87 17.39 -16.80
C GLU A 636 -15.53 18.41 -15.69
N TYR A 637 -14.98 17.95 -14.56
CA TYR A 637 -14.57 18.83 -13.45
C TYR A 637 -13.47 19.82 -13.83
N MET A 638 -12.71 19.59 -14.91
CA MET A 638 -11.65 20.52 -15.33
C MET A 638 -12.20 21.87 -15.80
N LYS A 639 -13.47 21.91 -16.23
CA LYS A 639 -14.16 23.16 -16.61
C LYS A 639 -14.17 24.19 -15.48
N ASP A 640 -14.21 23.73 -14.22
CA ASP A 640 -14.19 24.60 -13.03
C ASP A 640 -12.86 25.33 -12.84
N PHE A 641 -11.79 24.91 -13.53
CA PHE A 641 -10.43 25.42 -13.36
C PHE A 641 -9.90 26.21 -14.56
N GLN A 642 -10.56 26.15 -15.73
CA GLN A 642 -10.05 26.69 -17.01
C GLN A 642 -9.65 28.17 -16.95
N ASN A 643 -10.35 28.97 -16.15
CA ASN A 643 -10.11 30.42 -16.05
C ASN A 643 -9.31 30.83 -14.81
N LEU A 644 -8.89 29.88 -13.97
CA LEU A 644 -8.18 30.17 -12.74
C LEU A 644 -6.67 30.32 -13.01
N GLN A 645 -6.12 31.48 -12.64
CA GLN A 645 -4.70 31.78 -12.87
C GLN A 645 -3.83 31.58 -11.64
N SER A 646 -4.35 31.85 -10.44
CA SER A 646 -3.62 31.71 -9.18
C SER A 646 -3.66 30.27 -8.67
N ALA A 647 -2.49 29.75 -8.29
CA ALA A 647 -2.37 28.44 -7.65
C ALA A 647 -3.20 28.35 -6.35
N ASP A 648 -3.30 29.43 -5.58
CA ASP A 648 -4.08 29.45 -4.34
C ASP A 648 -5.58 29.33 -4.64
N VAL A 649 -6.07 30.01 -5.67
CA VAL A 649 -7.48 29.94 -6.09
C VAL A 649 -7.81 28.56 -6.66
N ILE A 650 -6.91 27.98 -7.45
CA ILE A 650 -7.01 26.59 -7.92
C ILE A 650 -7.08 25.64 -6.72
N TYR A 651 -6.23 25.82 -5.73
CA TYR A 651 -6.20 24.98 -4.54
C TYR A 651 -7.47 25.13 -3.68
N GLN A 652 -8.02 26.35 -3.53
CA GLN A 652 -9.33 26.53 -2.88
C GLN A 652 -10.43 25.78 -3.63
N LYS A 653 -10.51 25.95 -4.95
CA LYS A 653 -11.51 25.28 -5.78
C LYS A 653 -11.38 23.76 -5.71
N TYR A 654 -10.14 23.27 -5.65
CA TYR A 654 -9.85 21.86 -5.43
C TYR A 654 -10.45 21.34 -4.13
N LEU A 655 -10.24 22.04 -3.02
CA LEU A 655 -10.78 21.63 -1.71
C LEU A 655 -12.32 21.70 -1.67
N GLU A 656 -12.93 22.73 -2.29
CA GLU A 656 -14.38 22.88 -2.39
C GLU A 656 -15.04 21.69 -3.11
N ASN A 657 -14.42 21.25 -4.21
CA ASN A 657 -14.95 20.19 -5.06
C ASN A 657 -14.56 18.77 -4.59
N ARG A 658 -13.56 18.63 -3.72
CA ARG A 658 -12.96 17.32 -3.35
C ARG A 658 -13.97 16.31 -2.83
N SER A 659 -14.96 16.71 -2.03
CA SER A 659 -15.98 15.80 -1.50
C SER A 659 -16.82 15.10 -2.58
N LYS A 660 -16.91 15.67 -3.79
CA LYS A 660 -17.62 15.07 -4.94
C LYS A 660 -16.75 14.08 -5.72
N HIS A 661 -15.44 14.16 -5.56
CA HIS A 661 -14.43 13.44 -6.33
C HIS A 661 -13.48 12.63 -5.44
N GLU A 662 -13.88 12.34 -4.21
CA GLU A 662 -13.00 11.81 -3.15
C GLU A 662 -12.28 10.52 -3.55
N LYS A 663 -12.98 9.59 -4.20
CA LYS A 663 -12.41 8.31 -4.67
C LYS A 663 -11.87 8.38 -6.10
N GLN A 664 -11.90 9.55 -6.75
CA GLN A 664 -11.55 9.69 -8.16
C GLN A 664 -10.07 10.05 -8.33
N VAL A 665 -9.23 9.05 -8.59
CA VAL A 665 -7.77 9.20 -8.78
C VAL A 665 -7.40 10.30 -9.79
N SER A 666 -8.12 10.37 -10.92
CA SER A 666 -7.84 11.36 -11.97
C SER A 666 -7.97 12.80 -11.48
N TYR A 667 -8.84 13.06 -10.50
CA TYR A 667 -9.04 14.38 -9.94
C TYR A 667 -7.77 14.91 -9.27
N TYR A 668 -7.15 14.11 -8.38
CA TYR A 668 -5.92 14.48 -7.70
C TYR A 668 -4.73 14.55 -8.68
N PHE A 669 -4.66 13.63 -9.64
CA PHE A 669 -3.66 13.64 -10.70
C PHE A 669 -3.69 14.96 -11.50
N ASP A 670 -4.87 15.33 -12.02
CA ASP A 670 -5.06 16.50 -12.87
C ASP A 670 -4.79 17.81 -12.12
N ILE A 671 -5.32 17.96 -10.91
CA ILE A 671 -5.12 19.17 -10.10
C ILE A 671 -3.67 19.32 -9.69
N SER A 672 -2.99 18.22 -9.29
CA SER A 672 -1.56 18.25 -9.02
C SER A 672 -0.77 18.74 -10.24
N LYS A 673 -1.08 18.21 -11.43
CA LYS A 673 -0.45 18.63 -12.69
C LYS A 673 -0.72 20.11 -13.00
N LEU A 674 -1.95 20.58 -12.81
CA LEU A 674 -2.32 21.98 -13.01
C LEU A 674 -1.56 22.93 -12.07
N LEU A 675 -1.47 22.61 -10.78
CA LEU A 675 -0.71 23.39 -9.79
C LEU A 675 0.78 23.46 -10.15
N PHE A 676 1.35 22.35 -10.63
CA PHE A 676 2.73 22.31 -11.12
C PHE A 676 2.94 23.23 -12.33
N LYS A 677 2.03 23.21 -13.32
CA LYS A 677 2.08 24.11 -14.50
C LYS A 677 2.02 25.59 -14.11
N LYS A 678 1.28 25.92 -13.04
CA LYS A 678 1.22 27.28 -12.48
C LYS A 678 2.42 27.64 -11.58
N GLY A 679 3.40 26.75 -11.46
CA GLY A 679 4.66 27.00 -10.75
C GLY A 679 4.64 26.70 -9.26
N ASN A 680 3.50 26.31 -8.67
CA ASN A 680 3.42 26.00 -7.24
C ASN A 680 3.72 24.52 -6.98
N LYS A 681 5.01 24.22 -6.82
CA LYS A 681 5.51 22.85 -6.60
C LYS A 681 5.08 22.25 -5.26
N GLU A 682 4.95 23.08 -4.22
CA GLU A 682 4.58 22.62 -2.88
C GLU A 682 3.14 22.13 -2.82
N LEU A 683 2.17 22.94 -3.30
CA LEU A 683 0.77 22.53 -3.39
C LEU A 683 0.59 21.37 -4.37
N SER A 684 1.32 21.38 -5.49
CA SER A 684 1.34 20.25 -6.42
C SER A 684 1.74 18.94 -5.75
N LEU A 685 2.79 18.96 -4.92
CA LEU A 685 3.27 17.78 -4.21
C LEU A 685 2.31 17.36 -3.10
N LYS A 686 1.73 18.33 -2.37
CA LYS A 686 0.69 18.08 -1.36
C LYS A 686 -0.50 17.35 -1.97
N VAL A 687 -1.12 17.87 -3.03
CA VAL A 687 -2.23 17.21 -3.73
C VAL A 687 -1.83 15.85 -4.32
N LEU A 688 -0.62 15.71 -4.85
CA LEU A 688 -0.12 14.42 -5.35
C LEU A 688 -0.06 13.37 -4.24
N SER A 689 0.47 13.74 -3.08
CA SER A 689 0.64 12.82 -1.95
C SER A 689 -0.70 12.30 -1.41
N THR A 690 -1.81 13.00 -1.63
CA THR A 690 -3.16 12.51 -1.30
C THR A 690 -3.51 11.21 -2.03
N LEU A 691 -2.89 10.90 -3.18
CA LEU A 691 -3.08 9.60 -3.85
C LEU A 691 -2.68 8.41 -2.96
N ALA A 692 -1.70 8.57 -2.07
CA ALA A 692 -1.28 7.51 -1.13
C ALA A 692 -2.31 7.24 -0.02
N GLU A 693 -3.30 8.13 0.15
CA GLU A 693 -4.38 8.04 1.16
C GLU A 693 -5.65 7.38 0.61
N LEU A 694 -5.74 7.17 -0.71
CA LEU A 694 -6.95 6.64 -1.35
C LEU A 694 -7.12 5.14 -1.14
N ASP A 695 -6.03 4.38 -1.18
CA ASP A 695 -5.98 2.94 -0.88
C ASP A 695 -4.58 2.57 -0.36
N LEU A 696 -4.55 1.94 0.82
CA LEU A 696 -3.29 1.61 1.51
C LEU A 696 -2.60 0.43 0.81
N GLU A 697 -1.28 0.53 0.68
CA GLU A 697 -0.45 -0.47 -0.01
C GLU A 697 -0.92 -0.79 -1.45
N ASN A 698 -1.33 0.24 -2.19
CA ASN A 698 -1.72 0.12 -3.60
C ASN A 698 -0.57 0.48 -4.54
N GLU A 699 0.03 -0.52 -5.17
CA GLU A 699 1.17 -0.38 -6.07
C GLU A 699 0.88 0.51 -7.29
N GLU A 700 -0.35 0.51 -7.80
CA GLU A 700 -0.71 1.19 -9.05
C GLU A 700 -0.83 2.70 -8.80
N LEU A 701 -1.36 3.08 -7.63
CA LEU A 701 -1.35 4.45 -7.14
C LEU A 701 0.09 4.90 -6.86
N TYR A 702 0.90 4.07 -6.21
CA TYR A 702 2.31 4.38 -5.94
C TYR A 702 3.12 4.54 -7.22
N LYS A 703 2.89 3.71 -8.26
CA LYS A 703 3.50 3.87 -9.59
C LYS A 703 3.09 5.20 -10.24
N THR A 704 1.82 5.61 -10.12
CA THR A 704 1.35 6.93 -10.59
C THR A 704 2.07 8.08 -9.86
N ILE A 705 2.21 7.99 -8.54
CA ILE A 705 2.97 8.97 -7.74
C ILE A 705 4.43 9.01 -8.19
N TYR A 706 5.07 7.84 -8.31
CA TYR A 706 6.44 7.66 -8.78
C TYR A 706 6.69 8.37 -10.12
N TYR A 707 5.86 8.14 -11.13
CA TYR A 707 6.01 8.76 -12.44
C TYR A 707 6.01 10.29 -12.36
N LEU A 708 5.10 10.88 -11.58
CA LEU A 708 5.04 12.33 -11.40
C LEU A 708 6.21 12.86 -10.55
N LEU A 709 6.65 12.14 -9.52
CA LEU A 709 7.84 12.53 -8.74
C LEU A 709 9.09 12.55 -9.62
N LYS A 710 9.29 11.51 -10.44
CA LYS A 710 10.39 11.40 -11.41
C LYS A 710 10.36 12.54 -12.42
N GLN A 711 9.20 12.78 -13.05
CA GLN A 711 9.00 13.87 -14.01
C GLN A 711 9.38 15.24 -13.43
N ARG A 712 9.10 15.45 -12.13
CA ARG A 712 9.27 16.74 -11.46
C ARG A 712 10.61 16.88 -10.72
N GLY A 713 11.45 15.84 -10.73
CA GLY A 713 12.78 15.87 -10.11
C GLY A 713 12.79 15.66 -8.60
N HIS A 714 11.74 15.09 -8.01
CA HIS A 714 11.66 14.77 -6.58
C HIS A 714 12.32 13.41 -6.27
N TYR A 715 13.59 13.26 -6.64
CA TYR A 715 14.28 11.95 -6.69
C TYR A 715 14.39 11.25 -5.32
N ASN A 716 14.58 11.98 -4.21
CA ASN A 716 14.61 11.34 -2.89
C ASN A 716 13.28 10.65 -2.54
N LYS A 717 12.15 11.27 -2.91
CA LYS A 717 10.82 10.67 -2.71
C LYS A 717 10.51 9.60 -3.75
N GLU A 718 10.96 9.77 -4.99
CA GLU A 718 10.92 8.72 -6.02
C GLU A 718 11.56 7.42 -5.51
N LEU A 719 12.76 7.52 -4.92
CA LEU A 719 13.49 6.38 -4.40
C LEU A 719 12.73 5.68 -3.27
N TRP A 720 12.14 6.45 -2.36
CA TRP A 720 11.34 5.90 -1.26
C TRP A 720 10.07 5.19 -1.77
N ILE A 721 9.33 5.81 -2.69
CA ILE A 721 8.12 5.22 -3.28
C ILE A 721 8.44 3.93 -4.04
N THR A 722 9.48 3.94 -4.86
CA THR A 722 9.90 2.73 -5.62
C THR A 722 10.41 1.62 -4.71
N GLN A 723 11.06 1.95 -3.59
CA GLN A 723 11.44 0.98 -2.56
C GLN A 723 10.20 0.30 -1.95
N LYS A 724 9.14 1.07 -1.61
CA LYS A 724 7.88 0.49 -1.10
C LYS A 724 7.19 -0.41 -2.13
N ILE A 725 7.14 0.00 -3.40
CA ILE A 725 6.60 -0.84 -4.47
C ILE A 725 7.38 -2.15 -4.57
N LEU A 726 8.72 -2.10 -4.52
CA LEU A 726 9.58 -3.28 -4.57
C LEU A 726 9.39 -4.20 -3.35
N GLU A 727 9.17 -3.63 -2.16
CA GLU A 727 8.86 -4.41 -0.94
C GLU A 727 7.53 -5.18 -1.07
N TRP A 728 6.53 -4.57 -1.72
CA TRP A 728 5.23 -5.22 -1.97
C TRP A 728 5.25 -6.19 -3.16
N ARG A 729 6.11 -5.94 -4.15
CA ARG A 729 6.18 -6.71 -5.41
C ARG A 729 7.61 -7.15 -5.77
N PRO A 730 8.30 -7.90 -4.90
CA PRO A 730 9.65 -8.41 -5.17
C PRO A 730 9.69 -9.56 -6.19
N PHE A 731 8.54 -10.00 -6.69
CA PHE A 731 8.43 -10.94 -7.81
C PHE A 731 8.29 -10.21 -9.16
N ASP A 732 8.06 -8.90 -9.16
CA ASP A 732 7.82 -8.10 -10.35
C ASP A 732 9.12 -7.53 -10.92
N VAL A 733 9.45 -7.89 -12.17
CA VAL A 733 10.67 -7.43 -12.85
C VAL A 733 10.67 -5.92 -13.03
N GLN A 734 9.52 -5.34 -13.35
CA GLN A 734 9.41 -3.89 -13.53
C GLN A 734 9.66 -3.13 -12.22
N SER A 735 9.16 -3.61 -11.08
CA SER A 735 9.41 -2.99 -9.77
C SER A 735 10.91 -2.89 -9.42
N HIS A 736 11.71 -3.89 -9.77
CA HIS A 736 13.17 -3.81 -9.62
C HIS A 736 13.79 -2.77 -10.53
N ARG A 737 13.36 -2.73 -11.79
CA ARG A 737 13.83 -1.74 -12.77
C ARG A 737 13.48 -0.32 -12.33
N ASP A 738 12.25 -0.08 -11.89
CA ASP A 738 11.77 1.23 -11.42
C ASP A 738 12.64 1.71 -10.25
N HIS A 739 12.95 0.83 -9.29
CA HIS A 739 13.83 1.15 -8.17
C HIS A 739 15.29 1.39 -8.59
N ALA A 740 15.83 0.60 -9.52
CA ALA A 740 17.17 0.81 -10.08
C ALA A 740 17.27 2.16 -10.81
N LEU A 741 16.25 2.54 -11.59
CA LEU A 741 16.20 3.85 -12.24
C LEU A 741 16.12 5.01 -11.23
N ALA A 742 15.39 4.84 -10.13
CA ALA A 742 15.36 5.82 -9.05
C ALA A 742 16.72 5.95 -8.36
N LEU A 743 17.46 4.86 -8.16
CA LEU A 743 18.83 4.90 -7.64
C LEU A 743 19.77 5.69 -8.57
N ILE A 744 19.66 5.53 -9.89
CA ILE A 744 20.44 6.31 -10.87
C ILE A 744 20.14 7.81 -10.74
N ASP A 745 18.85 8.17 -10.63
CA ASP A 745 18.43 9.57 -10.46
C ASP A 745 18.94 10.17 -9.14
N ASN A 746 19.09 9.33 -8.11
CA ASN A 746 19.71 9.66 -6.81
C ASN A 746 21.24 9.52 -6.78
N LYS A 747 21.90 9.43 -7.94
CA LYS A 747 23.37 9.36 -8.07
C LYS A 747 23.98 8.12 -7.40
N ARG A 748 23.25 7.01 -7.36
CA ARG A 748 23.67 5.69 -6.82
C ARG A 748 23.74 4.61 -7.93
N PRO A 749 24.50 4.81 -9.02
CA PRO A 749 24.49 3.92 -10.18
C PRO A 749 25.08 2.52 -9.91
N GLN A 750 26.00 2.38 -8.94
CA GLN A 750 26.55 1.07 -8.58
C GLN A 750 25.47 0.16 -7.98
N GLU A 751 24.59 0.70 -7.15
CA GLU A 751 23.50 -0.04 -6.53
C GLU A 751 22.46 -0.44 -7.56
N ALA A 752 22.14 0.45 -8.50
CA ALA A 752 21.29 0.13 -9.64
C ALA A 752 21.88 -1.02 -10.48
N LEU A 753 23.19 -0.99 -10.76
CA LEU A 753 23.87 -2.07 -11.49
C LEU A 753 23.80 -3.40 -10.74
N ASN A 754 23.93 -3.38 -9.40
CA ASN A 754 23.78 -4.57 -8.58
C ASN A 754 22.37 -5.16 -8.65
N ILE A 755 21.34 -4.31 -8.68
CA ILE A 755 19.94 -4.75 -8.87
C ILE A 755 19.76 -5.40 -10.23
N TYR A 756 20.16 -4.75 -11.32
CA TYR A 756 20.03 -5.31 -12.66
C TYR A 756 20.78 -6.63 -12.81
N LYS A 757 21.98 -6.73 -12.22
CA LYS A 757 22.70 -8.00 -12.15
C LYS A 757 21.85 -9.05 -11.45
N SER A 758 21.43 -8.81 -10.21
CA SER A 758 20.63 -9.77 -9.43
C SER A 758 19.39 -10.22 -10.19
N LEU A 759 18.72 -9.29 -10.88
CA LEU A 759 17.52 -9.54 -11.68
C LEU A 759 17.78 -10.51 -12.83
N LEU A 760 18.94 -10.44 -13.50
CA LEU A 760 19.30 -11.38 -14.56
C LEU A 760 19.52 -12.82 -14.08
N TYR A 761 19.96 -12.99 -12.83
CA TYR A 761 20.17 -14.30 -12.20
C TYR A 761 18.95 -14.80 -11.41
N GLN A 762 18.02 -13.91 -11.08
CA GLN A 762 16.81 -14.26 -10.36
C GLN A 762 15.96 -15.22 -11.18
N GLU A 763 15.41 -16.21 -10.48
CA GLU A 763 14.51 -17.20 -11.04
C GLU A 763 13.06 -16.73 -10.90
N PHE A 764 12.33 -16.69 -12.02
CA PHE A 764 10.92 -16.36 -12.11
C PHE A 764 10.10 -17.58 -12.49
N THR A 765 8.82 -17.56 -12.14
CA THR A 765 7.84 -18.54 -12.65
C THR A 765 7.69 -18.40 -14.16
N ASP A 766 7.23 -19.45 -14.82
CA ASP A 766 6.97 -19.41 -16.26
C ASP A 766 5.96 -18.31 -16.63
N GLU A 767 4.90 -18.12 -15.84
CA GLU A 767 3.92 -17.04 -16.00
C GLU A 767 4.59 -15.66 -16.02
N ILE A 768 5.44 -15.37 -15.03
CA ILE A 768 6.13 -14.08 -14.94
C ILE A 768 7.14 -13.93 -16.09
N SER A 769 7.87 -15.01 -16.42
CA SER A 769 8.83 -15.00 -17.53
C SER A 769 8.15 -14.77 -18.89
N MET A 770 6.92 -15.24 -19.06
CA MET A 770 6.09 -14.98 -20.25
C MET A 770 5.53 -13.56 -20.24
N ARG A 771 5.02 -13.10 -19.09
CA ARG A 771 4.48 -11.75 -18.89
C ARG A 771 5.49 -10.67 -19.22
N ASP A 772 6.74 -10.84 -18.76
CA ASP A 772 7.81 -9.84 -18.88
C ASP A 772 8.78 -10.13 -20.04
N ASN A 773 8.37 -11.00 -20.98
CA ASN A 773 9.23 -11.47 -22.06
C ASN A 773 9.66 -10.34 -23.01
N GLY A 774 10.96 -10.00 -23.03
CA GLY A 774 11.53 -8.93 -23.84
C GLY A 774 12.13 -7.80 -23.02
N ILE A 775 11.89 -7.78 -21.69
CA ILE A 775 12.45 -6.80 -20.76
C ILE A 775 13.98 -6.78 -20.80
N GLU A 776 14.61 -7.90 -21.16
CA GLU A 776 16.05 -8.06 -21.23
C GLU A 776 16.69 -7.04 -22.18
N GLU A 777 16.06 -6.73 -23.31
CA GLU A 777 16.57 -5.73 -24.26
C GLU A 777 16.72 -4.34 -23.62
N ILE A 778 15.76 -3.98 -22.77
CA ILE A 778 15.73 -2.71 -22.04
C ILE A 778 16.82 -2.70 -20.96
N LEU A 779 16.95 -3.80 -20.21
CA LEU A 779 17.98 -3.96 -19.17
C LEU A 779 19.39 -3.88 -19.77
N ILE A 780 19.63 -4.47 -20.94
CA ILE A 780 20.94 -4.41 -21.62
C ILE A 780 21.30 -2.96 -21.98
N MET A 781 20.36 -2.19 -22.54
CA MET A 781 20.60 -0.78 -22.85
C MET A 781 20.93 0.02 -21.58
N GLU A 782 20.22 -0.24 -20.48
CA GLU A 782 20.39 0.46 -19.20
C GLU A 782 21.70 0.09 -18.47
N ILE A 783 22.06 -1.20 -18.42
CA ILE A 783 23.34 -1.68 -17.89
C ILE A 783 24.50 -1.01 -18.62
N ASN A 784 24.48 -1.01 -19.95
CA ASN A 784 25.57 -0.44 -20.74
C ASN A 784 25.65 1.09 -20.62
N ASN A 785 24.49 1.76 -20.51
CA ASN A 785 24.48 3.19 -20.22
C ASN A 785 25.08 3.51 -18.84
N ILE A 786 24.78 2.72 -17.80
CA ILE A 786 25.42 2.90 -16.49
C ILE A 786 26.95 2.79 -16.63
N LEU A 787 27.44 1.72 -17.27
CA LEU A 787 28.88 1.48 -17.43
C LEU A 787 29.57 2.58 -18.24
N LYS A 788 28.89 3.13 -19.26
CA LYS A 788 29.44 4.18 -20.12
C LYS A 788 29.46 5.55 -19.45
N GLN A 789 28.37 5.93 -18.79
CA GLN A 789 28.20 7.26 -18.20
C GLN A 789 28.95 7.44 -16.87
N ASN A 790 29.27 6.35 -16.18
CA ASN A 790 29.79 6.41 -14.81
C ASN A 790 31.15 5.72 -14.68
N LYS A 791 32.23 6.50 -14.78
CA LYS A 791 33.62 5.99 -14.70
C LYS A 791 33.98 5.27 -13.39
N ASN A 792 33.25 5.54 -12.31
CA ASN A 792 33.52 4.99 -10.97
C ASN A 792 32.70 3.73 -10.65
N VAL A 793 31.88 3.25 -11.60
CA VAL A 793 31.09 2.02 -11.39
C VAL A 793 31.95 0.80 -11.70
N ASP A 794 31.98 -0.15 -10.77
CA ASP A 794 32.61 -1.45 -10.94
C ASP A 794 31.71 -2.38 -11.76
N GLY A 795 32.03 -2.48 -13.06
CA GLY A 795 31.42 -3.41 -13.99
C GLY A 795 32.10 -4.78 -14.07
N SER A 796 33.12 -5.08 -13.26
CA SER A 796 33.87 -6.35 -13.33
C SER A 796 32.98 -7.57 -13.07
N LYS A 797 31.93 -7.38 -12.27
CA LYS A 797 30.98 -8.42 -11.87
C LYS A 797 29.83 -8.65 -12.87
N ILE A 798 29.80 -7.90 -13.97
CA ILE A 798 28.87 -8.09 -15.09
C ILE A 798 29.55 -8.98 -16.13
N ASP A 799 28.83 -10.02 -16.58
CA ASP A 799 29.31 -10.92 -17.63
C ASP A 799 29.65 -10.13 -18.90
N ASP A 800 30.87 -10.33 -19.43
CA ASP A 800 31.38 -9.57 -20.57
C ASP A 800 30.52 -9.71 -21.82
N ARG A 801 29.75 -10.80 -21.95
CA ARG A 801 28.84 -11.01 -23.08
C ARG A 801 27.69 -10.00 -23.10
N LEU A 802 27.33 -9.42 -21.95
CA LEU A 802 26.29 -8.39 -21.81
C LEU A 802 26.84 -6.98 -22.09
N LYS A 803 28.16 -6.80 -22.11
CA LYS A 803 28.80 -5.50 -22.35
C LYS A 803 28.78 -5.18 -23.85
N ALA A 804 28.20 -4.05 -24.20
CA ALA A 804 27.97 -3.58 -25.56
C ALA A 804 27.96 -2.05 -25.60
N ASP A 805 28.84 -1.44 -26.40
CA ASP A 805 28.83 0.02 -26.63
C ASP A 805 27.77 0.34 -27.69
N LEU A 806 26.56 0.70 -27.25
CA LEU A 806 25.37 0.88 -28.09
C LEU A 806 24.79 2.30 -28.00
N PRO A 807 25.57 3.36 -28.32
CA PRO A 807 25.02 4.72 -28.34
C PRO A 807 23.98 4.86 -29.46
N VAL A 808 22.90 5.57 -29.17
CA VAL A 808 21.82 5.84 -30.13
C VAL A 808 21.39 7.30 -30.09
N ASP A 809 21.09 7.88 -31.26
CA ASP A 809 20.63 9.27 -31.34
C ASP A 809 19.25 9.46 -30.69
N ILE A 810 18.37 8.46 -30.77
CA ILE A 810 17.03 8.50 -30.15
C ILE A 810 16.74 7.21 -29.40
N ARG A 811 16.24 7.34 -28.17
CA ARG A 811 15.58 6.28 -27.42
C ARG A 811 14.27 6.78 -26.84
N VAL A 812 13.20 6.01 -26.97
CA VAL A 812 11.91 6.28 -26.30
C VAL A 812 11.56 5.05 -25.47
N VAL A 813 11.13 5.23 -24.24
CA VAL A 813 10.63 4.15 -23.37
C VAL A 813 9.29 4.55 -22.78
N ILE A 814 8.26 3.72 -22.94
CA ILE A 814 6.97 3.93 -22.28
C ILE A 814 6.76 2.90 -21.18
N ASN A 815 6.22 3.33 -20.05
CA ASN A 815 5.89 2.50 -18.89
C ASN A 815 4.45 2.81 -18.46
N TRP A 816 3.73 1.84 -17.89
CA TRP A 816 2.41 2.08 -17.35
C TRP A 816 2.21 1.43 -15.97
N ASN A 817 1.27 1.99 -15.20
CA ASN A 817 1.13 1.69 -13.78
C ASN A 817 0.24 0.48 -13.46
N LYS A 818 -0.31 -0.22 -14.45
CA LYS A 818 -1.28 -1.32 -14.29
C LYS A 818 -0.85 -2.61 -14.98
N ASP A 819 -1.23 -3.75 -14.43
CA ASP A 819 -1.06 -5.04 -15.11
C ASP A 819 -2.18 -5.24 -16.15
N ASN A 820 -1.99 -6.19 -17.08
CA ASN A 820 -3.01 -6.60 -18.04
C ASN A 820 -3.61 -5.45 -18.89
N THR A 821 -2.80 -4.42 -19.16
CA THR A 821 -3.12 -3.33 -20.07
C THR A 821 -2.31 -3.46 -21.35
N ASP A 822 -2.96 -3.20 -22.48
CA ASP A 822 -2.36 -3.24 -23.82
C ASP A 822 -2.16 -1.81 -24.36
N ILE A 823 -0.90 -1.37 -24.39
CA ILE A 823 -0.48 -0.03 -24.81
C ILE A 823 0.69 -0.14 -25.78
N ASP A 824 0.46 0.28 -27.02
CA ASP A 824 1.50 0.31 -28.04
C ASP A 824 2.25 1.64 -28.08
N LEU A 825 3.56 1.56 -28.30
CA LEU A 825 4.39 2.67 -28.77
C LEU A 825 4.44 2.74 -30.30
N TRP A 826 4.14 3.92 -30.83
CA TRP A 826 4.22 4.23 -32.25
C TRP A 826 5.22 5.36 -32.48
N VAL A 827 6.18 5.15 -33.38
CA VAL A 827 7.13 6.19 -33.79
C VAL A 827 7.11 6.35 -35.31
N THR A 828 6.64 7.50 -35.78
CA THR A 828 6.67 7.87 -37.21
C THR A 828 7.95 8.63 -37.51
N ASP A 829 8.70 8.20 -38.53
CA ASP A 829 9.92 8.85 -38.98
C ASP A 829 9.67 10.03 -39.96
N PRO A 830 10.70 10.84 -40.30
CA PRO A 830 10.56 11.97 -41.23
C PRO A 830 10.18 11.58 -42.67
N LYS A 831 10.29 10.29 -43.03
CA LYS A 831 9.90 9.75 -44.34
C LYS A 831 8.45 9.25 -44.36
N GLY A 832 7.76 9.34 -43.22
CA GLY A 832 6.39 8.89 -43.03
C GLY A 832 6.28 7.39 -42.87
N GLU A 833 7.35 6.71 -42.45
CA GLU A 833 7.34 5.28 -42.11
C GLU A 833 7.05 5.13 -40.61
N ASP A 834 6.07 4.29 -40.27
CA ASP A 834 5.68 4.02 -38.89
C ASP A 834 6.45 2.81 -38.35
N CYS A 835 6.99 2.94 -37.14
CA CYS A 835 7.49 1.85 -36.32
C CYS A 835 6.46 1.52 -35.24
N SER A 836 5.93 0.29 -35.24
CA SER A 836 4.88 -0.19 -34.31
C SER A 836 4.98 -1.72 -34.12
N TYR A 837 4.12 -2.32 -33.29
CA TYR A 837 4.13 -3.78 -33.08
C TYR A 837 3.97 -4.59 -34.38
N GLN A 838 3.21 -4.08 -35.36
CA GLN A 838 3.02 -4.70 -36.69
C GLN A 838 4.24 -4.48 -37.60
N HIS A 839 5.01 -3.42 -37.37
CA HIS A 839 6.15 -3.02 -38.18
C HIS A 839 7.32 -2.57 -37.30
N LYS A 840 8.04 -3.55 -36.71
CA LYS A 840 9.01 -3.34 -35.62
C LYS A 840 10.35 -2.72 -36.06
N SER A 841 10.53 -2.44 -37.35
CA SER A 841 11.76 -1.84 -37.87
C SER A 841 11.49 -0.92 -39.04
N THR A 842 12.19 0.21 -39.13
CA THR A 842 12.08 1.14 -40.27
C THR A 842 13.27 1.06 -41.22
N ALA A 843 13.12 1.57 -42.44
CA ALA A 843 14.17 1.60 -43.46
C ALA A 843 15.39 2.46 -43.05
N ILE A 844 15.22 3.40 -42.13
CA ILE A 844 16.31 4.20 -41.54
C ILE A 844 16.96 3.54 -40.32
N GLY A 845 16.52 2.33 -39.95
CA GLY A 845 17.09 1.56 -38.85
C GLY A 845 16.43 1.80 -37.50
N GLY A 846 15.22 2.37 -37.45
CA GLY A 846 14.42 2.39 -36.22
C GLY A 846 14.10 0.96 -35.80
N ARG A 847 14.07 0.68 -34.50
CA ARG A 847 13.76 -0.63 -33.93
C ARG A 847 12.82 -0.47 -32.74
N LEU A 848 11.74 -1.25 -32.72
CA LEU A 848 10.86 -1.42 -31.56
C LEU A 848 11.21 -2.71 -30.82
N SER A 849 11.07 -2.72 -29.50
CA SER A 849 11.20 -3.94 -28.69
C SER A 849 10.08 -4.94 -28.94
N ASN A 850 10.11 -6.05 -28.20
CA ASN A 850 8.95 -6.90 -28.07
C ASN A 850 7.73 -6.10 -27.58
N ASP A 851 6.56 -6.60 -27.98
CA ASP A 851 5.26 -6.05 -27.64
C ASP A 851 4.76 -6.74 -26.35
N PHE A 852 4.32 -5.94 -25.38
CA PHE A 852 3.91 -6.39 -24.04
C PHE A 852 2.39 -6.33 -23.89
N THR A 853 1.72 -7.47 -24.11
CA THR A 853 0.24 -7.54 -24.14
C THR A 853 -0.42 -8.02 -22.83
N GLN A 854 0.36 -8.47 -21.84
CA GLN A 854 -0.16 -9.11 -20.61
C GLN A 854 0.52 -8.64 -19.31
N GLY A 855 1.36 -7.60 -19.38
CA GLY A 855 2.24 -7.11 -18.31
C GLY A 855 2.18 -5.60 -18.12
N PHE A 856 3.06 -5.05 -17.27
CA PHE A 856 3.17 -3.60 -17.00
C PHE A 856 4.00 -2.81 -18.05
N GLY A 857 4.27 -3.37 -19.22
CA GLY A 857 5.32 -2.85 -20.10
C GLY A 857 6.70 -3.05 -19.45
N PRO A 858 7.78 -2.40 -19.92
CA PRO A 858 7.83 -1.25 -20.83
C PRO A 858 8.02 -1.63 -22.30
N GLU A 859 7.67 -0.72 -23.21
CA GLU A 859 8.12 -0.79 -24.61
C GLU A 859 9.21 0.24 -24.90
N GLN A 860 10.16 -0.10 -25.78
CA GLN A 860 11.20 0.82 -26.23
C GLN A 860 11.30 0.94 -27.74
N PHE A 861 11.64 2.15 -28.20
CA PHE A 861 12.11 2.44 -29.54
C PHE A 861 13.56 2.91 -29.51
N LEU A 862 14.38 2.43 -30.43
CA LEU A 862 15.78 2.79 -30.62
C LEU A 862 16.03 3.22 -32.06
N LEU A 863 16.80 4.30 -32.26
CA LEU A 863 17.33 4.68 -33.57
C LEU A 863 18.78 5.12 -33.43
N LYS A 864 19.69 4.33 -34.03
CA LYS A 864 21.14 4.57 -33.97
C LYS A 864 21.51 5.95 -34.51
N LYS A 865 21.07 6.26 -35.73
CA LYS A 865 21.42 7.50 -36.43
C LYS A 865 20.16 8.20 -36.91
N ALA A 866 19.88 9.37 -36.37
CA ALA A 866 18.76 10.18 -36.78
C ALA A 866 19.02 10.79 -38.17
N VAL A 867 18.02 10.75 -39.05
CA VAL A 867 17.98 11.58 -40.26
C VAL A 867 17.29 12.91 -39.95
N LYS A 868 17.68 13.96 -40.70
CA LYS A 868 17.10 15.30 -40.57
C LYS A 868 15.58 15.27 -40.77
N GLY A 869 14.86 15.99 -39.90
CA GLY A 869 13.41 16.15 -39.98
C GLY A 869 12.70 15.79 -38.69
N LYS A 870 11.37 15.70 -38.79
CA LYS A 870 10.47 15.60 -37.65
C LYS A 870 9.97 14.17 -37.45
N TYR A 871 10.09 13.69 -36.22
CA TYR A 871 9.57 12.40 -35.77
C TYR A 871 8.38 12.62 -34.85
N LYS A 872 7.43 11.67 -34.84
CA LYS A 872 6.24 11.73 -33.98
C LYS A 872 6.19 10.50 -33.08
N ILE A 873 6.02 10.72 -31.79
CA ILE A 873 5.81 9.66 -30.78
C ILE A 873 4.33 9.66 -30.41
N LYS A 874 3.68 8.51 -30.58
CA LYS A 874 2.29 8.32 -30.17
C LYS A 874 2.16 7.06 -29.31
N THR A 875 1.15 7.01 -28.47
CA THR A 875 0.67 5.75 -27.88
C THR A 875 -0.73 5.42 -28.35
N ASN A 876 -1.04 4.13 -28.44
CA ASN A 876 -2.39 3.66 -28.68
C ASN A 876 -2.85 2.76 -27.52
N PHE A 877 -4.08 2.95 -27.06
CA PHE A 877 -4.67 2.17 -25.96
C PHE A 877 -5.69 1.18 -26.53
N PHE A 878 -5.39 -0.12 -26.48
CA PHE A 878 -6.28 -1.16 -27.05
C PHE A 878 -7.29 -1.71 -26.04
N GLY A 879 -6.91 -1.77 -24.76
CA GLY A 879 -7.84 -2.22 -23.73
C GLY A 879 -7.23 -2.31 -22.35
N GLU A 880 -8.10 -2.17 -21.35
CA GLU A 880 -7.84 -2.43 -19.94
C GLU A 880 -8.77 -3.57 -19.52
N ARG A 881 -8.21 -4.72 -19.12
CA ARG A 881 -9.01 -5.91 -18.78
C ARG A 881 -9.39 -5.99 -17.30
N GLN A 882 -8.88 -5.09 -16.45
CA GLN A 882 -9.14 -5.10 -15.02
C GLN A 882 -10.04 -3.93 -14.57
N ASN A 883 -11.12 -4.26 -13.85
CA ASN A 883 -12.01 -3.27 -13.25
C ASN A 883 -11.45 -2.81 -11.89
N ILE A 884 -10.38 -2.01 -11.89
CA ILE A 884 -9.69 -1.65 -10.63
C ILE A 884 -10.15 -0.30 -10.08
N LEU A 885 -10.11 -0.17 -8.75
CA LEU A 885 -10.29 1.08 -7.99
C LEU A 885 -9.28 2.19 -8.32
N SER A 886 -8.15 1.90 -8.97
CA SER A 886 -7.01 2.82 -9.17
C SER A 886 -7.20 3.88 -10.26
N GLY A 887 -8.38 3.99 -10.87
CA GLY A 887 -8.69 4.99 -11.90
C GLY A 887 -8.19 4.61 -13.30
N PRO A 888 -8.00 5.56 -14.24
CA PRO A 888 -7.47 5.27 -15.58
C PRO A 888 -5.99 4.84 -15.55
N THR A 889 -5.50 4.17 -16.59
CA THR A 889 -4.07 3.82 -16.70
C THR A 889 -3.21 5.08 -16.86
N THR A 890 -2.21 5.24 -16.01
CA THR A 890 -1.18 6.28 -16.10
C THR A 890 0.02 5.76 -16.90
N VAL A 891 0.44 6.51 -17.92
CA VAL A 891 1.60 6.21 -18.77
C VAL A 891 2.70 7.23 -18.52
N MET A 892 3.95 6.76 -18.42
CA MET A 892 5.17 7.57 -18.41
C MET A 892 6.02 7.26 -19.64
N ALA A 893 6.29 8.28 -20.45
CA ALA A 893 7.21 8.21 -21.58
C ALA A 893 8.52 8.94 -21.26
N GLU A 894 9.64 8.22 -21.28
CA GLU A 894 10.99 8.77 -21.21
C GLU A 894 11.59 8.86 -22.62
N VAL A 895 11.86 10.08 -23.06
CA VAL A 895 12.45 10.39 -24.38
C VAL A 895 13.87 10.86 -24.18
N TYR A 896 14.79 10.20 -24.87
CA TYR A 896 16.21 10.50 -24.83
C TYR A 896 16.72 10.90 -26.21
N LEU A 897 17.54 11.94 -26.24
CA LEU A 897 18.48 12.17 -27.34
C LEU A 897 19.88 11.75 -26.90
N TYR A 898 20.66 11.24 -27.84
CA TYR A 898 22.08 10.94 -27.62
C TYR A 898 22.30 9.95 -26.46
N TYR A 899 21.45 8.93 -26.38
CA TYR A 899 21.47 7.97 -25.29
C TYR A 899 22.78 7.18 -25.30
N SER A 900 23.42 7.08 -24.13
CA SER A 900 24.71 6.40 -23.95
C SER A 900 25.90 6.96 -24.75
N ASP A 901 25.83 8.19 -25.27
CA ASP A 901 26.94 8.79 -26.04
C ASP A 901 27.79 9.82 -25.24
N GLY A 902 27.33 10.21 -24.04
CA GLY A 902 27.96 11.21 -23.16
C GLY A 902 27.34 12.61 -23.20
N ARG A 903 26.42 12.86 -24.13
CA ARG A 903 25.66 14.11 -24.34
C ARG A 903 24.15 13.90 -24.10
N GLN A 904 23.80 12.79 -23.44
CA GLN A 904 22.42 12.35 -23.25
C GLN A 904 21.53 13.47 -22.69
N GLU A 905 20.44 13.76 -23.40
CA GLU A 905 19.35 14.61 -22.92
C GLU A 905 18.13 13.74 -22.62
N ARG A 906 17.43 14.00 -21.51
CA ARG A 906 16.20 13.27 -21.11
C ARG A 906 15.03 14.23 -20.93
N LYS A 907 13.86 13.84 -21.43
CA LYS A 907 12.55 14.46 -21.16
C LYS A 907 11.53 13.40 -20.78
N ILE A 908 10.60 13.75 -19.88
CA ILE A 908 9.60 12.82 -19.33
C ILE A 908 8.19 13.41 -19.52
N ALA A 909 7.32 12.66 -20.17
CA ALA A 909 5.88 12.93 -20.25
C ALA A 909 5.12 11.94 -19.38
N VAL A 910 4.12 12.43 -18.63
CA VAL A 910 3.22 11.60 -17.82
C VAL A 910 1.78 12.03 -18.07
N PHE A 911 0.91 11.08 -18.37
CA PHE A 911 -0.50 11.31 -18.70
C PHE A 911 -1.35 10.09 -18.38
N GLN A 912 -2.67 10.27 -18.29
CA GLN A 912 -3.63 9.19 -18.11
C GLN A 912 -4.36 8.87 -19.41
N SER A 913 -4.71 7.60 -19.59
CA SER A 913 -5.55 7.13 -20.69
C SER A 913 -6.88 7.88 -20.69
N GLN A 914 -7.31 8.36 -21.85
CA GLN A 914 -8.62 9.00 -21.99
C GLN A 914 -9.61 7.98 -22.55
N LYS A 915 -10.71 7.74 -21.84
CA LYS A 915 -11.81 6.93 -22.36
C LYS A 915 -12.50 7.70 -23.47
N GLU A 916 -12.04 7.52 -24.69
CA GLU A 916 -12.79 7.92 -25.88
C GLU A 916 -13.38 6.66 -26.52
N ASN A 917 -14.70 6.60 -26.63
CA ASN A 917 -15.41 5.65 -27.48
C ASN A 917 -15.11 5.97 -28.96
N LYS A 918 -13.87 5.79 -29.40
CA LYS A 918 -13.42 6.03 -30.78
C LYS A 918 -12.94 4.73 -31.41
N ARG A 919 -12.97 4.68 -32.75
CA ARG A 919 -12.45 3.55 -33.54
C ARG A 919 -10.93 3.49 -33.38
N GLU A 920 -10.37 2.28 -33.52
CA GLU A 920 -8.95 1.92 -33.36
C GLU A 920 -7.93 2.84 -34.09
N SER A 921 -8.34 3.49 -35.19
CA SER A 921 -7.49 4.42 -35.95
C SER A 921 -7.42 5.85 -35.36
N ASP A 922 -8.37 6.20 -34.47
CA ASP A 922 -8.55 7.55 -33.92
C ASP A 922 -8.13 7.64 -32.42
N SER A 923 -7.62 6.55 -31.84
CA SER A 923 -7.23 6.43 -30.42
C SER A 923 -5.74 6.70 -30.14
N GLN A 924 -4.97 7.12 -31.15
CA GLN A 924 -3.56 7.46 -30.99
C GLN A 924 -3.37 8.81 -30.28
N ILE A 925 -2.73 8.82 -29.11
CA ILE A 925 -2.37 10.03 -28.37
C ILE A 925 -0.96 10.47 -28.75
N LEU A 926 -0.80 11.69 -29.28
CA LEU A 926 0.52 12.28 -29.55
C LEU A 926 1.17 12.68 -28.22
N ILE A 927 2.35 12.11 -27.92
CA ILE A 927 3.08 12.34 -26.67
C ILE A 927 4.20 13.35 -26.86
N GLY A 928 4.78 13.40 -28.05
CA GLY A 928 5.90 14.28 -28.32
C GLY A 928 6.40 14.15 -29.74
N GLU A 929 7.27 15.09 -30.10
CA GLU A 929 7.92 15.18 -31.38
C GLU A 929 9.39 15.55 -31.12
N PHE A 930 10.29 15.04 -31.97
CA PHE A 930 11.68 15.49 -31.96
C PHE A 930 12.11 15.86 -33.38
N GLU A 931 12.96 16.89 -33.46
CA GLU A 931 13.44 17.48 -34.71
C GLU A 931 14.96 17.45 -34.70
N PHE A 932 15.54 16.87 -35.76
CA PHE A 932 16.98 16.81 -36.04
C PHE A 932 17.35 17.62 -37.28
#